data_AF-A0A7C9VY98-F1
#
_entry.id   AF-A0A7C9VY98-F1
#
_cell.length_a   1.000
_cell.length_b   1.000
_cell.length_c   1.000
_cell.angle_alpha   90.00
_cell.angle_beta   90.00
_cell.angle_gamma   90.00
#
_symmetry.space_group_name_H-M   'P 1'
#
loop_
_entity.id
_entity.type
_entity.pdbx_description
1 polymer ?
#
loop_
_entity_poly.entity_id
_entity_poly.type
_entity_poly.pdbx_seq_one_letter_code
_entity_poly.pdbx_strand_id
1 'polypeptide(L)'
;MNEGERSRVPSGTTLRFASLVLLAVATTLQIFGQYASTWPVATSFDRARCQVQSGLYLTSKLEVEPDQSKWDGYRACMATFLGGRAAWLLGGLVLLFGVALLIYLLRPAWLRRRRDLVPVPDELVEPLAELVEEAGLTKAPTFLLDRTNLRAGGVAFGTHRRKYVALNVGMVALRRIEPESFRAIVLHELAHVRNDVTITYATLAIWRAFVIAVLTPYVLTLFNPMLLSLTPWRLPSLPGDWFAPNVLWRVIALVLLVFAARVAVLRAREKHADALVVRWTGDPDPYRLPPTTSRVRRWLGHHPAPASRQAVMRDPKSLLRPGFWETLGSALAVQIAWWHTITGLRDLTWYREGNESFLVMRVVWAIPVAALIGLVAWRGAAFGPRRGTFAWPGLAIGLGLVLGDRLDTQTVIPLGPHSVIGAAALAGTAVLVTIWAGHCATLVRTRWHGWFLGLSIAVVAYTLLGWFPEVRIADALWRNNMVPVLDLLHGYARTLPNEIGLKAVAIPFLMNFNRVLTVVSLALLWLVPLLLRREFPRSAALAGVIGCAPAVAAVALLGSAGTPLVATAWQILAVMAVQLVVVLVARVDRVGALLTTWLIGLAATAAIWLTHLNGTEVDSVLATRPHQVLPVLGTLAALLAGGLGRTGRYVRSRPIWAAGIAALGVAVATWWPPAGSSAMTLQPPTPAGAAVNTDEAIAIWVYGGGQDRVTTVIQANDKVFAGVRAADPAAIAAGCEALGPVVRERFPDPPDAQIAATWTEALRALESGARSCLVVFRDSGTDDGSMTKEFLRGIDQLKVTQKALVEAQERAVS
;
A
#
# COMPACT_ATOMS: atom_id res chain seq x y z
N MET A 1 7.10 37.72 19.96
CA MET A 1 6.61 36.33 19.87
C MET A 1 7.72 35.43 20.41
N ASN A 2 7.55 34.92 21.64
CA ASN A 2 8.54 34.05 22.28
C ASN A 2 8.71 32.76 21.46
N GLU A 3 9.94 32.29 21.31
CA GLU A 3 10.27 31.03 20.60
C GLU A 3 9.56 29.79 21.18
N GLY A 4 8.91 29.91 22.34
CA GLY A 4 8.24 28.82 23.05
C GLY A 4 6.97 28.24 22.40
N GLU A 5 6.35 28.93 21.43
CA GLU A 5 5.07 28.50 20.85
C GLU A 5 5.13 27.99 19.41
N ARG A 6 6.32 27.88 18.80
CA ARG A 6 6.44 27.16 17.51
C ARG A 6 5.99 25.73 17.73
N SER A 7 4.91 25.34 17.06
CA SER A 7 4.41 23.97 16.97
C SER A 7 5.59 23.00 16.87
N ARG A 8 5.81 22.19 17.90
CA ARG A 8 6.97 21.29 17.97
C ARG A 8 6.96 20.39 16.74
N VAL A 9 7.90 20.62 15.83
CA VAL A 9 8.08 19.76 14.65
C VAL A 9 8.34 18.34 15.17
N PRO A 10 7.60 17.32 14.71
CA PRO A 10 7.76 15.97 15.25
C PRO A 10 9.20 15.48 15.10
N SER A 11 9.71 14.85 16.16
CA SER A 11 11.08 14.33 16.16
C SER A 11 11.22 13.17 15.19
N GLY A 12 12.41 13.02 14.58
CA GLY A 12 12.71 11.86 13.74
C GLY A 12 12.64 10.53 14.48
N THR A 13 12.77 10.53 15.81
CA THR A 13 12.59 9.33 16.64
C THR A 13 11.14 8.86 16.63
N THR A 14 10.18 9.78 16.67
CA THR A 14 8.74 9.46 16.63
C THR A 14 8.36 8.83 15.29
N LEU A 15 8.86 9.38 14.18
CA LEU A 15 8.63 8.81 12.85
C LEU A 15 9.17 7.39 12.75
N ARG A 16 10.44 7.16 13.14
CA ARG A 16 11.06 5.83 13.10
C ARG A 16 10.32 4.82 13.98
N PHE A 17 9.81 5.26 15.13
CA PHE A 17 9.00 4.42 16.01
C PHE A 17 7.66 4.05 15.35
N ALA A 18 6.98 5.01 14.73
CA ALA A 18 5.75 4.75 14.00
C ALA A 18 5.99 3.76 12.86
N SER A 19 7.08 3.90 12.10
CA SER A 19 7.46 2.95 11.04
C SER A 19 7.73 1.54 11.57
N LEU A 20 8.35 1.41 12.75
CA LEU A 20 8.52 0.10 13.41
C LEU A 20 7.17 -0.53 13.77
N VAL A 21 6.26 0.24 14.37
CA VAL A 21 4.90 -0.22 14.73
C VAL A 21 4.16 -0.66 13.47
N LEU A 22 4.17 0.15 12.42
CA LEU A 22 3.53 -0.16 11.14
C LEU A 22 4.08 -1.44 10.51
N LEU A 23 5.40 -1.61 10.44
CA LEU A 23 6.02 -2.83 9.92
C LEU A 23 5.63 -4.06 10.76
N ALA A 24 5.67 -3.95 12.10
CA ALA A 24 5.30 -5.07 12.97
C ALA A 24 3.82 -5.46 12.79
N VAL A 25 2.91 -4.49 12.74
CA VAL A 25 1.47 -4.72 12.47
C VAL A 25 1.27 -5.34 11.10
N ALA A 26 1.90 -4.79 10.07
CA ALA A 26 1.79 -5.26 8.69
C ALA A 26 2.22 -6.73 8.53
N THR A 27 3.41 -7.06 9.05
CA THR A 27 3.92 -8.44 9.02
C THR A 27 3.09 -9.38 9.90
N THR A 28 2.52 -8.89 10.99
CA THR A 28 1.60 -9.68 11.83
C THR A 28 0.32 -10.02 11.08
N LEU A 29 -0.32 -9.04 10.44
CA LEU A 29 -1.54 -9.25 9.64
C LEU A 29 -1.29 -10.23 8.50
N GLN A 30 -0.13 -10.13 7.85
CA GLN A 30 0.24 -11.05 6.79
C GLN A 30 0.39 -12.49 7.31
N ILE A 31 1.18 -12.71 8.36
CA ILE A 31 1.43 -14.05 8.92
C ILE A 31 0.15 -14.65 9.50
N PHE A 32 -0.63 -13.87 10.25
CA PHE A 32 -1.90 -14.36 10.80
C PHE A 32 -2.98 -14.52 9.73
N GLY A 33 -2.93 -13.76 8.63
CA GLY A 33 -3.75 -14.00 7.45
C GLY A 33 -3.41 -15.33 6.78
N GLN A 34 -2.12 -15.70 6.74
CA GLN A 34 -1.69 -17.03 6.28
C GLN A 34 -2.13 -18.14 7.22
N TYR A 35 -2.12 -17.94 8.54
CA TYR A 35 -2.72 -18.91 9.48
C TYR A 35 -4.22 -19.06 9.27
N ALA A 36 -4.93 -17.94 9.09
CA ALA A 36 -6.35 -17.95 8.75
C ALA A 36 -6.63 -18.68 7.44
N SER A 37 -5.65 -18.70 6.53
CA SER A 37 -5.67 -19.46 5.28
C SER A 37 -4.92 -20.79 5.34
N THR A 38 -4.60 -21.36 6.51
CA THR A 38 -4.00 -22.72 6.59
C THR A 38 -4.61 -23.61 7.68
N TRP A 39 -5.21 -23.04 8.74
CA TRP A 39 -5.69 -23.80 9.91
C TRP A 39 -7.21 -24.09 9.90
N PRO A 40 -7.67 -25.29 10.31
CA PRO A 40 -7.37 -26.63 9.79
C PRO A 40 -8.52 -27.14 8.86
N VAL A 41 -9.45 -26.28 8.42
CA VAL A 41 -10.70 -26.73 7.75
C VAL A 41 -11.05 -25.92 6.49
N ALA A 42 -10.49 -24.72 6.27
CA ALA A 42 -11.15 -23.76 5.37
C ALA A 42 -10.17 -22.77 4.74
N THR A 43 -9.58 -23.07 3.56
CA THR A 43 -8.55 -22.15 3.05
C THR A 43 -8.36 -21.98 1.53
N SER A 44 -7.79 -22.93 0.79
CA SER A 44 -7.81 -22.93 -0.69
C SER A 44 -9.15 -23.43 -1.20
N PHE A 45 -9.69 -24.43 -0.50
CA PHE A 45 -10.96 -25.05 -0.81
C PHE A 45 -12.16 -24.12 -0.62
N ASP A 46 -12.13 -23.16 0.32
CA ASP A 46 -13.28 -22.24 0.49
C ASP A 46 -13.51 -21.40 -0.76
N ARG A 47 -12.43 -20.82 -1.31
CA ARG A 47 -12.53 -20.01 -2.52
C ARG A 47 -12.98 -20.88 -3.68
N ALA A 48 -12.43 -22.08 -3.83
CA ALA A 48 -12.84 -23.01 -4.87
C ALA A 48 -14.30 -23.43 -4.71
N ARG A 49 -14.74 -23.76 -3.49
CA ARG A 49 -16.11 -24.15 -3.15
C ARG A 49 -17.10 -23.02 -3.42
N CYS A 50 -16.78 -21.80 -3.02
CA CYS A 50 -17.62 -20.64 -3.31
C CYS A 50 -17.67 -20.34 -4.81
N GLN A 51 -16.56 -20.50 -5.54
CA GLN A 51 -16.52 -20.36 -7.00
C GLN A 51 -17.43 -21.40 -7.68
N VAL A 52 -17.37 -22.66 -7.25
CA VAL A 52 -18.24 -23.74 -7.76
C VAL A 52 -19.70 -23.47 -7.44
N GLN A 53 -20.02 -23.13 -6.19
CA GLN A 53 -21.39 -22.85 -5.75
C GLN A 53 -22.02 -21.67 -6.47
N SER A 54 -21.22 -20.65 -6.83
CA SER A 54 -21.71 -19.48 -7.54
C SER A 54 -21.58 -19.58 -9.07
N GLY A 55 -20.97 -20.65 -9.59
CA GLY A 55 -20.63 -20.78 -11.02
C GLY A 55 -19.65 -19.71 -11.53
N LEU A 56 -18.86 -19.10 -10.62
CA LEU A 56 -17.87 -18.06 -10.93
C LEU A 56 -16.49 -18.70 -10.95
N TYR A 57 -15.91 -18.94 -12.11
CA TYR A 57 -14.58 -19.53 -12.23
C TYR A 57 -13.54 -18.47 -12.58
N LEU A 58 -12.69 -18.12 -11.61
CA LEU A 58 -11.64 -17.09 -11.74
C LEU A 58 -10.36 -17.67 -12.34
N THR A 59 -10.46 -18.24 -13.53
CA THR A 59 -9.35 -18.92 -14.24
C THR A 59 -8.41 -17.96 -14.95
N SER A 60 -8.88 -16.75 -15.23
CA SER A 60 -8.08 -15.70 -15.84
C SER A 60 -7.79 -14.66 -14.78
N LYS A 61 -6.53 -14.25 -14.65
CA LYS A 61 -6.11 -13.20 -13.70
C LYS A 61 -6.75 -11.84 -13.99
N LEU A 62 -7.50 -11.72 -15.08
CA LEU A 62 -7.75 -10.47 -15.78
C LEU A 62 -9.14 -10.31 -16.40
N GLU A 63 -9.98 -11.34 -16.35
CA GLU A 63 -11.31 -11.29 -16.94
C GLU A 63 -12.37 -11.02 -15.88
N VAL A 64 -13.26 -10.09 -16.19
CA VAL A 64 -14.39 -9.72 -15.35
C VAL A 64 -15.59 -10.51 -15.87
N GLU A 65 -16.03 -11.51 -15.11
CA GLU A 65 -17.32 -12.17 -15.34
C GLU A 65 -18.43 -11.10 -15.30
N PRO A 66 -19.14 -10.85 -16.42
CA PRO A 66 -20.16 -9.79 -16.49
C PRO A 66 -21.42 -10.11 -15.68
N ASP A 67 -21.68 -11.38 -15.38
CA ASP A 67 -22.83 -11.78 -14.57
C ASP A 67 -22.63 -11.44 -13.09
N GLN A 68 -23.20 -10.30 -12.69
CA GLN A 68 -23.16 -9.81 -11.32
C GLN A 68 -23.77 -10.78 -10.30
N SER A 69 -24.73 -11.61 -10.71
CA SER A 69 -25.41 -12.56 -9.81
C SER A 69 -24.46 -13.66 -9.32
N LYS A 70 -23.54 -14.12 -10.19
CA LYS A 70 -22.46 -15.05 -9.80
C LYS A 70 -21.52 -14.42 -8.78
N TRP A 71 -21.18 -13.14 -8.96
CA TRP A 71 -20.40 -12.40 -7.96
C TRP A 71 -21.13 -12.24 -6.62
N ASP A 72 -22.44 -12.00 -6.64
CA ASP A 72 -23.26 -11.94 -5.44
C ASP A 72 -23.27 -13.29 -4.69
N GLY A 73 -23.47 -14.39 -5.42
CA GLY A 73 -23.42 -15.76 -4.88
C GLY A 73 -22.05 -16.10 -4.27
N TYR A 74 -20.96 -15.78 -4.97
CA TYR A 74 -19.60 -15.98 -4.48
C TYR A 74 -19.36 -15.22 -3.18
N ARG A 75 -19.81 -13.96 -3.11
CA ARG A 75 -19.65 -13.10 -1.92
C ARG A 75 -20.50 -13.58 -0.75
N ALA A 76 -21.74 -14.00 -0.99
CA ALA A 76 -22.60 -14.57 0.05
C ALA A 76 -21.96 -15.82 0.67
N CYS A 77 -21.40 -16.70 -0.17
CA CYS A 77 -20.65 -17.86 0.31
C CYS A 77 -19.40 -17.44 1.10
N MET A 78 -18.57 -16.53 0.57
CA MET A 78 -17.34 -16.09 1.23
C MET A 78 -17.58 -15.36 2.56
N ALA A 79 -18.73 -14.69 2.71
CA ALA A 79 -19.10 -13.99 3.95
C ALA A 79 -19.20 -14.94 5.16
N THR A 80 -19.49 -16.23 4.93
CA THR A 80 -19.54 -17.24 6.02
C THR A 80 -18.18 -17.45 6.69
N PHE A 81 -17.08 -17.25 5.95
CA PHE A 81 -15.71 -17.40 6.44
C PHE A 81 -15.14 -16.11 7.06
N LEU A 82 -15.86 -14.99 6.91
CA LEU A 82 -15.42 -13.67 7.35
C LEU A 82 -15.10 -13.64 8.86
N GLY A 83 -16.00 -14.18 9.68
CA GLY A 83 -15.86 -14.15 11.14
C GLY A 83 -14.60 -14.86 11.63
N GLY A 84 -14.31 -16.05 11.10
CA GLY A 84 -13.11 -16.81 11.44
C GLY A 84 -11.83 -16.09 11.03
N ARG A 85 -11.77 -15.55 9.81
CA ARG A 85 -10.60 -14.79 9.32
C ARG A 85 -10.37 -13.50 10.10
N ALA A 86 -11.43 -12.76 10.38
CA ALA A 86 -11.36 -11.54 11.19
C ALA A 86 -10.86 -11.85 12.61
N ALA A 87 -11.32 -12.96 13.21
CA ALA A 87 -10.88 -13.39 14.53
C ALA A 87 -9.37 -13.73 14.56
N TRP A 88 -8.83 -14.37 13.52
CA TRP A 88 -7.39 -14.63 13.39
C TRP A 88 -6.56 -13.35 13.27
N LEU A 89 -6.97 -12.44 12.38
CA LEU A 89 -6.26 -11.17 12.18
C LEU A 89 -6.27 -10.32 13.46
N LEU A 90 -7.45 -10.17 14.09
CA LEU A 90 -7.59 -9.42 15.34
C LEU A 90 -6.84 -10.11 16.48
N GLY A 91 -6.92 -11.44 16.58
CA GLY A 91 -6.21 -12.26 17.55
C GLY A 91 -4.70 -12.06 17.47
N GLY A 92 -4.13 -12.04 16.26
CA GLY A 92 -2.70 -11.77 16.05
C GLY A 92 -2.27 -10.39 16.53
N LEU A 93 -3.08 -9.36 16.25
CA LEU A 93 -2.80 -8.00 16.74
C LEU A 93 -2.93 -7.89 18.27
N VAL A 94 -3.99 -8.45 18.85
CA VAL A 94 -4.19 -8.49 20.31
C VAL A 94 -3.04 -9.23 20.98
N LEU A 95 -2.58 -10.36 20.41
CA LEU A 95 -1.44 -11.10 20.93
C LEU A 95 -0.14 -10.29 20.84
N LEU A 96 0.15 -9.65 19.70
CA LEU A 96 1.33 -8.80 19.53
C LEU A 96 1.35 -7.68 20.58
N PHE A 97 0.27 -6.90 20.69
CA PHE A 97 0.23 -5.76 21.60
C PHE A 97 0.11 -6.18 23.07
N GLY A 98 -0.58 -7.29 23.37
CA GLY A 98 -0.67 -7.86 24.71
C GLY A 98 0.70 -8.30 25.23
N VAL A 99 1.46 -9.06 24.42
CA VAL A 99 2.83 -9.48 24.77
C VAL A 99 3.77 -8.27 24.85
N ALA A 100 3.64 -7.29 23.95
CA ALA A 100 4.44 -6.07 24.01
C ALA A 100 4.15 -5.26 25.29
N LEU A 101 2.88 -5.12 25.67
CA LEU A 101 2.48 -4.41 26.89
C LEU A 101 3.02 -5.13 28.14
N LEU A 102 2.89 -6.46 28.19
CA LEU A 102 3.43 -7.27 29.30
C LEU A 102 4.95 -7.09 29.43
N ILE A 103 5.70 -7.20 28.33
CA ILE A 103 7.16 -6.98 28.32
C ILE A 103 7.49 -5.55 28.76
N TYR A 104 6.76 -4.55 28.28
CA TYR A 104 6.96 -3.14 28.63
C TYR A 104 6.78 -2.88 30.14
N LEU A 105 5.73 -3.45 30.74
CA LEU A 105 5.40 -3.26 32.15
C LEU A 105 6.31 -4.03 33.10
N LEU A 106 6.67 -5.28 32.76
CA LEU A 106 7.50 -6.13 33.63
C LEU A 106 8.99 -5.78 33.58
N ARG A 107 9.46 -5.19 32.48
CA ARG A 107 10.89 -4.96 32.25
C ARG A 107 11.59 -4.11 33.33
N PRO A 108 11.04 -3.00 33.84
CA PRO A 108 11.72 -2.21 34.87
C PRO A 108 11.93 -3.00 36.17
N ALA A 109 10.93 -3.75 36.63
CA ALA A 109 11.03 -4.58 37.82
C ALA A 109 12.04 -5.73 37.64
N TRP A 110 12.02 -6.36 36.47
CA TRP A 110 12.99 -7.40 36.12
C TRP A 110 14.42 -6.87 36.06
N LEU A 111 14.64 -5.69 35.47
CA LEU A 111 15.97 -5.08 35.40
C LEU A 111 16.51 -4.72 36.79
N ARG A 112 15.64 -4.18 37.66
CA ARG A 112 15.99 -3.84 39.05
C ARG A 112 16.42 -5.08 39.84
N ARG A 113 15.66 -6.18 39.74
CA ARG A 113 15.99 -7.44 40.41
C ARG A 113 17.24 -8.09 39.83
N ARG A 114 17.39 -8.13 38.51
CA ARG A 114 18.51 -8.83 37.85
C ARG A 114 19.87 -8.14 38.05
N ARG A 115 19.90 -6.82 38.24
CA ARG A 115 21.13 -6.04 38.36
C ARG A 115 21.44 -5.56 39.78
N ASP A 116 20.68 -6.03 40.77
CA ASP A 116 20.83 -5.63 42.17
C ASP A 116 20.94 -4.09 42.32
N LEU A 117 20.00 -3.37 41.70
CA LEU A 117 20.06 -1.91 41.69
C LEU A 117 19.63 -1.36 43.06
N VAL A 118 20.54 -0.65 43.72
CA VAL A 118 20.32 -0.03 45.03
C VAL A 118 20.14 1.50 44.89
N PRO A 119 19.63 2.22 45.90
CA PRO A 119 19.66 3.68 45.90
C PRO A 119 21.09 4.25 45.77
N VAL A 120 21.23 5.42 45.16
CA VAL A 120 22.53 6.11 45.08
C VAL A 120 23.00 6.57 46.48
N PRO A 121 24.32 6.66 46.73
CA PRO A 121 24.88 7.21 47.97
C PRO A 121 24.45 8.67 48.19
N ASP A 122 24.36 9.08 49.46
CA ASP A 122 23.93 10.44 49.85
C ASP A 122 24.81 11.54 49.23
N GLU A 123 26.11 11.29 49.05
CA GLU A 123 27.06 12.21 48.39
C GLU A 123 26.70 12.56 46.93
N LEU A 124 25.83 11.77 46.27
CA LEU A 124 25.37 12.05 44.91
C LEU A 124 23.98 12.68 44.86
N VAL A 125 23.21 12.70 45.95
CA VAL A 125 21.79 13.12 45.93
C VAL A 125 21.66 14.59 45.53
N GLU A 126 22.40 15.49 46.18
CA GLU A 126 22.37 16.92 45.91
C GLU A 126 22.91 17.27 44.50
N PRO A 127 24.10 16.79 44.07
CA PRO A 127 24.57 17.01 42.70
C PRO A 127 23.61 16.50 41.62
N LEU A 128 22.91 15.39 41.87
CA LEU A 128 21.93 14.87 40.91
C LEU A 128 20.65 15.70 40.89
N ALA A 129 20.23 16.27 42.02
CA ALA A 129 19.09 17.18 42.10
C ALA A 129 19.34 18.46 41.28
N GLU A 130 20.54 19.04 41.40
CA GLU A 130 20.96 20.20 40.60
C GLU A 130 20.88 19.90 39.10
N LEU A 131 21.37 18.74 38.66
CA LEU A 131 21.32 18.36 37.23
C LEU A 131 19.89 18.07 36.74
N VAL A 132 18.99 17.62 37.60
CA VAL A 132 17.56 17.45 37.28
C VAL A 132 16.88 18.79 37.07
N GLU A 133 17.22 19.79 37.91
CA GLU A 133 16.77 21.16 37.76
C GLU A 133 17.33 21.78 36.48
N GLU A 134 18.64 21.62 36.23
CA GLU A 134 19.30 22.06 35.00
C GLU A 134 18.66 21.47 33.74
N ALA A 135 18.33 20.18 33.77
CA ALA A 135 17.62 19.50 32.69
C ALA A 135 16.15 19.95 32.53
N GLY A 136 15.62 20.73 33.47
CA GLY A 136 14.26 21.26 33.48
C GLY A 136 13.19 20.16 33.52
N LEU A 137 13.44 19.09 34.28
CA LEU A 137 12.49 17.99 34.43
C LEU A 137 11.43 18.32 35.47
N THR A 138 10.15 18.22 35.10
CA THR A 138 9.03 18.47 36.02
C THR A 138 8.91 17.44 37.14
N LYS A 139 9.51 16.26 36.96
CA LYS A 139 9.54 15.18 37.95
C LYS A 139 10.89 14.50 37.91
N ALA A 140 11.59 14.50 39.05
CA ALA A 140 12.86 13.81 39.20
C ALA A 140 12.71 12.29 38.97
N PRO A 141 13.62 11.67 38.20
CA PRO A 141 13.68 10.21 38.13
C PRO A 141 14.24 9.65 39.45
N THR A 142 13.95 8.38 39.73
CA THR A 142 14.60 7.68 40.85
C THR A 142 16.00 7.26 40.42
N PHE A 143 17.03 7.79 41.09
CA PHE A 143 18.41 7.41 40.84
C PHE A 143 18.76 6.11 41.59
N LEU A 144 19.43 5.21 40.89
CA LEU A 144 19.88 3.93 41.40
C LEU A 144 21.37 3.73 41.05
N LEU A 145 22.06 2.86 41.79
CA LEU A 145 23.45 2.47 41.57
C LEU A 145 23.50 1.00 41.12
N ASP A 146 24.12 0.75 39.97
CA ASP A 146 24.46 -0.59 39.48
C ASP A 146 25.84 -0.99 40.02
N ARG A 147 25.84 -1.80 41.07
CA ARG A 147 27.06 -2.30 41.74
C ARG A 147 27.83 -3.31 40.91
N THR A 148 27.20 -3.90 39.89
CA THR A 148 27.78 -5.01 39.11
C THR A 148 28.66 -4.52 37.97
N ASN A 149 28.60 -3.23 37.61
CA ASN A 149 29.30 -2.66 36.48
C ASN A 149 30.28 -1.56 36.91
N LEU A 150 31.59 -1.85 36.84
CA LEU A 150 32.65 -0.92 37.23
C LEU A 150 32.90 0.22 36.22
N ARG A 151 32.31 0.17 35.02
CA ARG A 151 32.56 1.16 33.97
C ARG A 151 31.76 2.45 34.23
N ALA A 152 32.37 3.61 34.05
CA ALA A 152 31.64 4.88 34.07
C ALA A 152 30.55 4.89 32.96
N GLY A 153 29.33 5.22 33.34
CA GLY A 153 28.16 5.27 32.47
C GLY A 153 26.86 5.13 33.24
N GLY A 154 25.74 5.27 32.54
CA GLY A 154 24.42 5.08 33.11
C GLY A 154 23.45 4.41 32.14
N VAL A 155 22.24 4.21 32.63
CA VAL A 155 21.10 3.81 31.80
C VAL A 155 19.80 4.38 32.37
N ALA A 156 19.11 5.18 31.58
CA ALA A 156 17.72 5.55 31.83
C ALA A 156 16.75 4.41 31.44
N PHE A 157 15.83 4.09 32.35
CA PHE A 157 14.80 3.06 32.13
C PHE A 157 13.50 3.33 32.86
N GLY A 158 12.43 2.63 32.50
CA GLY A 158 11.16 2.72 33.21
C GLY A 158 9.93 2.77 32.31
N THR A 159 8.82 3.19 32.90
CA THR A 159 7.56 3.46 32.21
C THR A 159 7.30 4.95 32.15
N HIS A 160 6.23 5.37 31.46
CA HIS A 160 5.82 6.77 31.44
C HIS A 160 5.60 7.36 32.86
N ARG A 161 5.07 6.56 33.81
CA ARG A 161 4.76 7.01 35.18
C ARG A 161 5.93 6.95 36.16
N ARG A 162 6.84 5.98 35.99
CA ARG A 162 7.98 5.71 36.87
C ARG A 162 9.25 5.57 36.05
N LYS A 163 10.12 6.58 36.12
CA LYS A 163 11.39 6.67 35.41
C LYS A 163 12.53 6.51 36.41
N TYR A 164 13.53 5.75 36.01
CA TYR A 164 14.71 5.39 36.78
C TYR A 164 15.96 5.76 35.99
N VAL A 165 17.01 6.18 36.68
CA VAL A 165 18.34 6.35 36.11
C VAL A 165 19.29 5.49 36.95
N ALA A 166 19.81 4.41 36.37
CA ALA A 166 20.84 3.63 37.02
C ALA A 166 22.22 4.14 36.60
N LEU A 167 23.03 4.55 37.56
CA LEU A 167 24.42 4.92 37.38
C LEU A 167 25.30 3.73 37.74
N ASN A 168 26.31 3.43 36.93
CA ASN A 168 27.29 2.41 37.26
C ASN A 168 28.20 2.90 38.39
N VAL A 169 28.80 2.00 39.19
CA VAL A 169 29.69 2.41 40.30
C VAL A 169 30.89 3.25 39.85
N GLY A 170 31.36 3.06 38.61
CA GLY A 170 32.42 3.88 38.01
C GLY A 170 32.07 5.38 37.90
N MET A 171 30.78 5.75 37.96
CA MET A 171 30.36 7.16 37.98
C MET A 171 30.74 7.87 39.28
N VAL A 172 30.79 7.16 40.41
CA VAL A 172 31.22 7.72 41.71
C VAL A 172 32.68 8.15 41.62
N ALA A 173 33.54 7.29 41.05
CA ALA A 173 34.93 7.62 40.80
C ALA A 173 35.08 8.76 39.78
N LEU A 174 34.31 8.73 38.68
CA LEU A 174 34.36 9.76 37.65
C LEU A 174 33.98 11.14 38.20
N ARG A 175 33.01 11.24 39.13
CA ARG A 175 32.65 12.50 39.77
C ARG A 175 33.84 13.17 40.46
N ARG A 176 34.70 12.38 41.10
CA ARG A 176 35.88 12.87 41.84
C ARG A 176 37.03 13.23 40.91
N ILE A 177 37.22 12.46 39.83
CA ILE A 177 38.35 12.63 38.90
C ILE A 177 38.05 13.69 37.83
N GLU A 178 36.86 13.64 37.23
CA GLU A 178 36.46 14.49 36.11
C GLU A 178 34.98 14.90 36.23
N PRO A 179 34.67 15.88 37.10
CA PRO A 179 33.29 16.26 37.42
C PRO A 179 32.48 16.74 36.21
N GLU A 180 33.13 17.32 35.20
CA GLU A 180 32.47 17.76 33.96
C GLU A 180 31.99 16.57 33.10
N SER A 181 32.82 15.53 32.95
CA SER A 181 32.43 14.30 32.26
C SER A 181 31.31 13.57 33.01
N PHE A 182 31.35 13.57 34.36
CA PHE A 182 30.25 13.07 35.17
C PHE A 182 28.95 13.83 34.86
N ARG A 183 28.99 15.17 34.90
CA ARG A 183 27.85 16.04 34.62
C ARG A 183 27.29 15.79 33.22
N ALA A 184 28.14 15.74 32.19
CA ALA A 184 27.73 15.49 30.81
C ALA A 184 27.05 14.12 30.63
N ILE A 185 27.58 13.06 31.26
CA ILE A 185 26.98 11.72 31.21
C ILE A 185 25.63 11.68 31.93
N VAL A 186 25.51 12.29 33.12
CA VAL A 186 24.23 12.34 33.84
C VAL A 186 23.20 13.15 33.04
N LEU A 187 23.58 14.31 32.48
CA LEU A 187 22.71 15.08 31.60
C LEU A 187 22.29 14.25 30.37
N HIS A 188 23.17 13.44 29.79
CA HIS A 188 22.79 12.53 28.70
C HIS A 188 21.68 11.55 29.12
N GLU A 189 21.81 10.93 30.29
CA GLU A 189 20.79 10.02 30.82
C GLU A 189 19.48 10.77 31.15
N LEU A 190 19.56 12.00 31.66
CA LEU A 190 18.39 12.85 31.90
C LEU A 190 17.71 13.30 30.60
N ALA A 191 18.46 13.48 29.52
CA ALA A 191 17.92 13.74 28.20
C ALA A 191 17.03 12.58 27.71
N HIS A 192 17.43 11.34 27.99
CA HIS A 192 16.59 10.17 27.75
C HIS A 192 15.32 10.19 28.59
N VAL A 193 15.44 10.47 29.90
CA VAL A 193 14.30 10.60 30.82
C VAL A 193 13.29 11.62 30.31
N ARG A 194 13.76 12.74 29.76
CA ARG A 194 12.89 13.81 29.23
C ARG A 194 12.04 13.34 28.05
N ASN A 195 12.65 12.69 27.06
CA ASN A 195 12.04 12.61 25.73
C ASN A 195 11.77 11.19 25.20
N ASP A 196 12.44 10.14 25.67
CA ASP A 196 12.49 8.91 24.88
C ASP A 196 12.46 7.58 25.66
N VAL A 197 12.49 7.59 26.99
CA VAL A 197 12.39 6.34 27.78
C VAL A 197 11.15 5.55 27.37
N THR A 198 9.97 6.18 27.27
CA THR A 198 8.76 5.47 26.84
C THR A 198 8.91 4.83 25.46
N ILE A 199 9.38 5.60 24.47
CA ILE A 199 9.52 5.14 23.07
C ILE A 199 10.56 4.01 22.98
N THR A 200 11.69 4.13 23.68
CA THR A 200 12.75 3.11 23.69
C THR A 200 12.23 1.78 24.21
N TYR A 201 11.55 1.81 25.35
CA TYR A 201 11.10 0.58 25.99
C TYR A 201 9.91 -0.02 25.23
N ALA A 202 9.03 0.80 24.65
CA ALA A 202 8.00 0.36 23.72
C ALA A 202 8.61 -0.30 22.46
N THR A 203 9.62 0.32 21.85
CA THR A 203 10.34 -0.22 20.68
C THR A 203 10.92 -1.61 20.98
N LEU A 204 11.61 -1.74 22.12
CA LEU A 204 12.20 -3.01 22.54
C LEU A 204 11.14 -4.07 22.89
N ALA A 205 10.02 -3.65 23.45
CA ALA A 205 8.92 -4.54 23.77
C ALA A 205 8.20 -5.05 22.52
N ILE A 206 7.86 -4.17 21.58
CA ILE A 206 7.25 -4.51 20.28
C ILE A 206 8.14 -5.45 19.49
N TRP A 207 9.45 -5.16 19.39
CA TRP A 207 10.39 -6.06 18.72
C TRP A 207 10.40 -7.46 19.32
N ARG A 208 10.45 -7.58 20.65
CA ARG A 208 10.46 -8.87 21.33
C ARG A 208 9.14 -9.60 21.20
N ALA A 209 8.03 -8.88 21.31
CA ALA A 209 6.70 -9.43 21.09
C ALA A 209 6.54 -9.93 19.65
N PHE A 210 7.00 -9.17 18.66
CA PHE A 210 7.02 -9.60 17.26
C PHE A 210 7.81 -10.90 17.10
N VAL A 211 9.01 -11.00 17.68
CA VAL A 211 9.81 -12.23 17.62
C VAL A 211 9.06 -13.41 18.26
N ILE A 212 8.56 -13.24 19.48
CA ILE A 212 7.93 -14.31 20.28
C ILE A 212 6.57 -14.74 19.73
N ALA A 213 5.70 -13.78 19.39
CA ALA A 213 4.29 -14.02 19.07
C ALA A 213 4.03 -14.21 17.57
N VAL A 214 4.95 -13.76 16.71
CA VAL A 214 4.72 -13.74 15.26
C VAL A 214 5.79 -14.57 14.55
N LEU A 215 7.05 -14.18 14.67
CA LEU A 215 8.14 -14.81 13.92
C LEU A 215 8.43 -16.25 14.36
N THR A 216 8.53 -16.50 15.67
CA THR A 216 8.84 -17.83 16.21
C THR A 216 7.77 -18.85 15.83
N PRO A 217 6.46 -18.62 16.07
CA PRO A 217 5.41 -19.53 15.60
C PRO A 217 5.49 -19.77 14.10
N TYR A 218 5.73 -18.72 13.31
CA TYR A 218 5.77 -18.85 11.84
C TYR A 218 6.92 -19.73 11.38
N VAL A 219 8.12 -19.48 11.90
CA VAL A 219 9.29 -20.31 11.61
C VAL A 219 9.07 -21.76 12.06
N LEU A 220 8.45 -21.99 13.23
CA LEU A 220 8.11 -23.34 13.67
C LEU A 220 7.13 -24.03 12.70
N THR A 221 6.14 -23.32 12.17
CA THR A 221 5.23 -23.89 11.15
C THR A 221 5.91 -24.18 9.82
N LEU A 222 6.97 -23.44 9.45
CA LEU A 222 7.77 -23.73 8.25
C LEU A 222 8.58 -25.04 8.40
N PHE A 223 9.10 -25.32 9.59
CA PHE A 223 9.90 -26.54 9.84
C PHE A 223 9.04 -27.75 10.17
N ASN A 224 7.90 -27.54 10.82
CA ASN A 224 7.01 -28.61 11.22
C ASN A 224 5.54 -28.19 11.02
N PRO A 225 4.97 -28.39 9.82
CA PRO A 225 3.55 -28.13 9.58
C PRO A 225 2.62 -28.99 10.46
N MET A 226 3.15 -30.00 11.16
CA MET A 226 2.38 -30.84 12.11
C MET A 226 2.05 -30.19 13.44
N LEU A 227 2.66 -29.06 13.80
CA LEU A 227 2.19 -28.30 14.97
C LEU A 227 0.73 -27.85 14.79
N LEU A 228 0.20 -27.95 13.57
CA LEU A 228 -1.17 -27.65 13.20
C LEU A 228 -2.05 -28.88 12.88
N SER A 229 -1.55 -30.11 12.95
CA SER A 229 -2.35 -31.32 12.66
C SER A 229 -2.69 -32.11 13.93
N LEU A 230 -3.89 -32.70 13.97
CA LEU A 230 -4.37 -33.56 15.07
C LEU A 230 -3.71 -34.95 15.07
N THR A 231 -2.85 -35.27 14.09
CA THR A 231 -2.14 -36.56 13.97
C THR A 231 -0.63 -36.31 13.81
N PRO A 232 0.14 -36.23 14.91
CA PRO A 232 1.60 -36.12 14.83
C PRO A 232 2.19 -37.40 14.20
N TRP A 233 3.35 -37.29 13.53
CA TRP A 233 4.24 -38.39 13.06
C TRP A 233 4.21 -38.92 11.59
N ARG A 234 3.39 -38.42 10.63
CA ARG A 234 3.68 -38.56 9.17
C ARG A 234 4.44 -37.39 8.53
N LEU A 235 5.71 -37.57 8.15
CA LEU A 235 6.45 -36.60 7.31
C LEU A 235 5.58 -36.19 6.10
N PRO A 236 5.21 -34.90 5.93
CA PRO A 236 4.47 -34.48 4.76
C PRO A 236 5.36 -34.67 3.53
N SER A 237 4.79 -35.21 2.45
CA SER A 237 5.32 -34.95 1.11
C SER A 237 5.28 -33.43 0.92
N LEU A 238 6.42 -32.75 1.08
CA LEU A 238 6.53 -31.31 0.87
C LEU A 238 5.94 -30.98 -0.51
N PRO A 239 4.74 -30.38 -0.61
CA PRO A 239 4.26 -29.93 -1.90
C PRO A 239 5.24 -28.83 -2.32
N GLY A 240 5.83 -28.96 -3.51
CA GLY A 240 6.90 -28.08 -4.01
C GLY A 240 6.59 -26.57 -3.93
N ASP A 241 5.33 -26.20 -3.77
CA ASP A 241 4.86 -24.81 -3.70
C ASP A 241 5.01 -24.15 -2.32
N TRP A 242 5.10 -24.90 -1.21
CA TRP A 242 5.17 -24.30 0.13
C TRP A 242 6.51 -23.61 0.41
N PHE A 243 7.59 -24.14 -0.18
CA PHE A 243 8.90 -23.53 -0.19
C PHE A 243 9.10 -22.66 -1.44
N ALA A 244 8.07 -21.94 -1.89
CA ALA A 244 8.26 -20.90 -2.89
C ALA A 244 9.37 -19.96 -2.38
N PRO A 245 10.58 -19.96 -2.97
CA PRO A 245 11.71 -19.18 -2.47
C PRO A 245 11.34 -17.69 -2.34
N ASN A 246 10.38 -17.28 -3.18
CA ASN A 246 9.73 -15.98 -3.18
C ASN A 246 9.09 -15.56 -1.86
N VAL A 247 8.40 -16.45 -1.15
CA VAL A 247 7.77 -16.11 0.14
C VAL A 247 8.83 -16.00 1.22
N LEU A 248 9.78 -16.95 1.27
CA LEU A 248 10.81 -16.99 2.29
C LEU A 248 11.70 -15.74 2.27
N TRP A 249 12.21 -15.32 1.11
CA TRP A 249 13.07 -14.14 1.04
C TRP A 249 12.33 -12.85 1.42
N ARG A 250 11.03 -12.74 1.10
CA ARG A 250 10.19 -11.60 1.48
C ARG A 250 9.97 -11.52 2.98
N VAL A 251 9.67 -12.65 3.62
CA VAL A 251 9.56 -12.72 5.08
C VAL A 251 10.89 -12.34 5.73
N ILE A 252 12.01 -12.86 5.23
CA ILE A 252 13.35 -12.46 5.70
C ILE A 252 13.55 -10.96 5.55
N ALA A 253 13.22 -10.38 4.39
CA ALA A 253 13.32 -8.95 4.15
C ALA A 253 12.48 -8.14 5.15
N LEU A 254 11.23 -8.54 5.41
CA LEU A 254 10.35 -7.90 6.40
C LEU A 254 10.92 -7.96 7.82
N VAL A 255 11.43 -9.12 8.26
CA VAL A 255 12.08 -9.26 9.56
C VAL A 255 13.30 -8.36 9.68
N LEU A 256 14.13 -8.30 8.64
CA LEU A 256 15.30 -7.43 8.58
C LEU A 256 14.90 -5.95 8.62
N LEU A 257 13.80 -5.57 7.99
CA LEU A 257 13.26 -4.20 8.03
C LEU A 257 12.76 -3.81 9.42
N VAL A 258 12.01 -4.69 10.09
CA VAL A 258 11.59 -4.47 11.49
C VAL A 258 12.83 -4.31 12.39
N PHE A 259 13.85 -5.17 12.21
CA PHE A 259 15.10 -5.07 12.95
C PHE A 259 15.84 -3.76 12.66
N ALA A 260 15.96 -3.36 11.38
CA ALA A 260 16.59 -2.11 10.97
C ALA A 260 15.85 -0.89 11.54
N ALA A 261 14.52 -0.89 11.53
CA ALA A 261 13.69 0.16 12.12
C ALA A 261 13.96 0.29 13.63
N ARG A 262 14.03 -0.84 14.36
CA ARG A 262 14.44 -0.85 15.78
C ARG A 262 15.81 -0.20 15.98
N VAL A 263 16.82 -0.61 15.22
CA VAL A 263 18.18 -0.06 15.33
C VAL A 263 18.19 1.44 15.00
N ALA A 264 17.41 1.86 14.01
CA ALA A 264 17.29 3.27 13.63
C ALA A 264 16.67 4.12 14.75
N VAL A 265 15.63 3.63 15.44
CA VAL A 265 15.04 4.31 16.61
C VAL A 265 16.09 4.49 17.70
N LEU A 266 16.80 3.41 18.05
CA LEU A 266 17.81 3.45 19.11
C LEU A 266 18.97 4.40 18.76
N ARG A 267 19.42 4.42 17.51
CA ARG A 267 20.47 5.36 17.08
C ARG A 267 20.01 6.81 17.05
N ALA A 268 18.76 7.07 16.64
CA ALA A 268 18.21 8.42 16.60
C ALA A 268 18.07 9.01 18.00
N ARG A 269 17.75 8.16 18.98
CA ARG A 269 17.67 8.49 20.40
C ARG A 269 18.95 9.10 20.95
N GLU A 270 20.06 8.37 20.81
CA GLU A 270 21.38 8.80 21.32
C GLU A 270 21.78 10.16 20.76
N LYS A 271 21.50 10.40 19.46
CA LYS A 271 21.78 11.69 18.83
C LYS A 271 20.95 12.84 19.41
N HIS A 272 19.68 12.59 19.78
CA HIS A 272 18.85 13.62 20.41
C HIS A 272 19.31 13.90 21.84
N ALA A 273 19.74 12.88 22.58
CA ALA A 273 20.32 13.08 23.90
C ALA A 273 21.60 13.91 23.81
N ASP A 274 22.51 13.60 22.88
CA ASP A 274 23.73 14.39 22.64
C ASP A 274 23.42 15.86 22.32
N ALA A 275 22.45 16.12 21.43
CA ALA A 275 22.04 17.47 21.08
C ALA A 275 21.44 18.25 22.27
N LEU A 276 20.79 17.57 23.21
CA LEU A 276 20.25 18.19 24.42
C LEU A 276 21.34 18.51 25.42
N VAL A 277 22.33 17.62 25.59
CA VAL A 277 23.49 17.90 26.45
C VAL A 277 24.19 19.16 25.99
N VAL A 278 24.52 19.28 24.69
CA VAL A 278 25.15 20.50 24.14
C VAL A 278 24.30 21.75 24.39
N ARG A 279 22.98 21.63 24.29
CA ARG A 279 22.08 22.76 24.55
C ARG A 279 22.03 23.15 26.03
N TRP A 280 22.13 22.20 26.95
CA TRP A 280 22.13 22.46 28.39
C TRP A 280 23.48 22.99 28.88
N THR A 281 24.58 22.39 28.41
CA THR A 281 25.92 22.79 28.84
C THR A 281 26.45 24.02 28.11
N GLY A 282 25.98 24.29 26.88
CA GLY A 282 26.57 25.31 25.99
C GLY A 282 27.93 24.91 25.40
N ASP A 283 28.41 23.70 25.71
CA ASP A 283 29.71 23.18 25.28
C ASP A 283 29.55 22.30 24.03
N PRO A 284 30.25 22.57 22.90
CA PRO A 284 30.20 21.74 21.70
C PRO A 284 30.88 20.36 21.86
N ASP A 285 31.69 20.14 22.91
CA ASP A 285 32.33 18.85 23.21
C ASP A 285 32.27 18.50 24.71
N PRO A 286 31.07 18.22 25.26
CA PRO A 286 30.85 18.09 26.69
C PRO A 286 31.49 16.85 27.32
N TYR A 287 31.97 15.88 26.52
CA TYR A 287 32.37 14.57 27.03
C TYR A 287 33.88 14.42 27.31
N ARG A 288 34.74 15.39 26.99
CA ARG A 288 36.22 15.50 27.21
C ARG A 288 37.08 14.21 27.07
N LEU A 289 36.73 13.13 27.77
CA LEU A 289 37.15 11.75 27.52
C LEU A 289 36.08 10.96 26.73
N PRO A 290 36.28 10.69 25.43
CA PRO A 290 35.32 9.92 24.66
C PRO A 290 35.20 8.49 25.22
N PRO A 291 34.00 8.00 25.54
CA PRO A 291 33.83 6.63 26.01
C PRO A 291 34.35 5.66 24.94
N THR A 292 35.31 4.82 25.33
CA THR A 292 35.92 3.83 24.43
C THR A 292 34.87 2.81 24.01
N THR A 293 34.55 2.78 22.71
CA THR A 293 33.61 1.80 22.14
C THR A 293 34.37 0.80 21.26
N SER A 294 34.13 -0.49 21.48
CA SER A 294 34.84 -1.56 20.77
C SER A 294 34.47 -1.60 19.28
N ARG A 295 35.49 -1.78 18.41
CA ARG A 295 35.38 -1.75 16.93
C ARG A 295 34.36 -2.74 16.37
N VAL A 296 34.24 -3.94 16.95
CA VAL A 296 33.36 -5.02 16.44
C VAL A 296 31.88 -4.72 16.66
N ARG A 297 31.54 -3.89 17.64
CA ARG A 297 30.15 -3.51 17.96
C ARG A 297 29.60 -2.40 17.07
N ARG A 298 30.34 -1.94 16.06
CA ARG A 298 30.02 -0.73 15.28
C ARG A 298 28.87 -0.91 14.28
N TRP A 299 28.70 -2.11 13.71
CA TRP A 299 27.67 -2.38 12.70
C TRP A 299 26.34 -2.86 13.32
N LEU A 300 26.39 -3.77 14.30
CA LEU A 300 25.23 -4.28 15.03
C LEU A 300 24.89 -3.48 16.30
N GLY A 301 25.73 -2.50 16.63
CA GLY A 301 25.58 -1.68 17.83
C GLY A 301 24.39 -0.74 17.77
N HIS A 302 23.76 -0.60 18.93
CA HIS A 302 22.70 0.36 19.18
C HIS A 302 23.20 1.81 19.21
N HIS A 303 24.51 2.03 19.41
CA HIS A 303 25.09 3.36 19.45
C HIS A 303 25.55 3.83 18.06
N PRO A 304 25.34 5.11 17.70
CA PRO A 304 25.91 5.71 16.51
C PRO A 304 27.45 5.70 16.54
N ALA A 305 28.07 5.76 15.37
CA ALA A 305 29.52 5.96 15.27
C ALA A 305 29.94 7.28 15.95
N PRO A 306 31.10 7.35 16.65
CA PRO A 306 31.55 8.55 17.36
C PRO A 306 31.57 9.83 16.51
N ALA A 307 32.05 9.74 15.26
CA ALA A 307 32.05 10.88 14.32
C ALA A 307 30.63 11.40 14.04
N SER A 308 29.62 10.51 13.99
CA SER A 308 28.23 10.93 13.81
C SER A 308 27.65 11.60 15.06
N ARG A 309 28.11 11.25 16.27
CA ARG A 309 27.71 11.91 17.52
C ARG A 309 28.32 13.31 17.58
N GLN A 310 29.63 13.43 17.33
CA GLN A 310 30.35 14.70 17.25
C GLN A 310 29.74 15.65 16.20
N ALA A 311 29.37 15.14 15.02
CA ALA A 311 28.73 15.96 13.99
C ALA A 311 27.38 16.56 14.46
N VAL A 312 26.58 15.79 15.22
CA VAL A 312 25.30 16.27 15.77
C VAL A 312 25.53 17.25 16.91
N MET A 313 26.55 17.04 17.75
CA MET A 313 26.90 17.99 18.80
C MET A 313 27.35 19.33 18.24
N ARG A 314 28.16 19.33 17.16
CA ARG A 314 28.58 20.55 16.46
C ARG A 314 27.44 21.27 15.74
N ASP A 315 26.49 20.53 15.18
CA ASP A 315 25.30 21.10 14.52
C ASP A 315 24.03 20.36 14.95
N PRO A 316 23.44 20.73 16.11
CA PRO A 316 22.19 20.12 16.59
C PRO A 316 21.02 20.28 15.62
N LYS A 317 21.03 21.33 14.79
CA LYS A 317 19.99 21.56 13.77
C LYS A 317 20.00 20.48 12.69
N SER A 318 21.11 19.77 12.50
CA SER A 318 21.21 18.63 11.58
C SER A 318 20.19 17.52 11.85
N LEU A 319 19.66 17.40 13.08
CA LEU A 319 18.57 16.46 13.41
C LEU A 319 17.24 16.81 12.76
N LEU A 320 17.03 18.09 12.46
CA LEU A 320 15.85 18.55 11.73
C LEU A 320 15.93 18.16 10.26
N ARG A 321 17.12 17.89 9.70
CA ARG A 321 17.25 17.48 8.30
C ARG A 321 16.52 16.14 8.08
N PRO A 322 15.54 16.08 7.16
CA PRO A 322 14.94 14.81 6.79
C PRO A 322 15.99 13.92 6.10
N GLY A 323 16.27 12.75 6.67
CA GLY A 323 17.24 11.81 6.11
C GLY A 323 16.64 10.97 4.99
N PHE A 324 17.43 10.67 3.95
CA PHE A 324 17.03 9.76 2.87
C PHE A 324 16.57 8.40 3.42
N TRP A 325 17.43 7.70 4.16
CA TRP A 325 17.13 6.36 4.69
C TRP A 325 15.98 6.31 5.69
N GLU A 326 15.82 7.38 6.49
CA GLU A 326 14.68 7.50 7.41
C GLU A 326 13.36 7.59 6.65
N THR A 327 13.34 8.40 5.59
CA THR A 327 12.16 8.62 4.77
C THR A 327 11.87 7.39 3.91
N LEU A 328 12.90 6.74 3.36
CA LEU A 328 12.80 5.48 2.60
C LEU A 328 12.14 4.39 3.43
N GLY A 329 12.69 4.12 4.62
CA GLY A 329 12.15 3.08 5.51
C GLY A 329 10.72 3.38 5.97
N SER A 330 10.35 4.65 6.11
CA SER A 330 8.99 5.04 6.50
C SER A 330 7.99 4.88 5.35
N ALA A 331 8.35 5.30 4.13
CA ALA A 331 7.52 5.09 2.94
C ALA A 331 7.35 3.60 2.62
N LEU A 332 8.42 2.82 2.76
CA LEU A 332 8.39 1.37 2.62
C LEU A 332 7.44 0.72 3.64
N ALA A 333 7.51 1.14 4.91
CA ALA A 333 6.61 0.67 5.97
C ALA A 333 5.14 0.99 5.66
N VAL A 334 4.85 2.20 5.20
CA VAL A 334 3.49 2.61 4.79
C VAL A 334 2.98 1.74 3.64
N GLN A 335 3.79 1.51 2.61
CA GLN A 335 3.36 0.72 1.45
C GLN A 335 3.15 -0.76 1.78
N ILE A 336 4.03 -1.36 2.57
CA ILE A 336 3.89 -2.75 3.01
C ILE A 336 2.64 -2.91 3.89
N ALA A 337 2.44 -2.01 4.86
CA ALA A 337 1.25 -2.01 5.72
C ALA A 337 -0.04 -1.86 4.91
N TRP A 338 -0.03 -0.97 3.93
CA TRP A 338 -1.12 -0.81 2.98
C TRP A 338 -1.45 -2.11 2.24
N TRP A 339 -0.46 -2.76 1.63
CA TRP A 339 -0.71 -3.97 0.85
C TRP A 339 -1.26 -5.10 1.69
N HIS A 340 -0.72 -5.32 2.89
CA HIS A 340 -1.25 -6.35 3.77
C HIS A 340 -2.65 -6.02 4.29
N THR A 341 -2.97 -4.74 4.49
CA THR A 341 -4.33 -4.30 4.82
C THR A 341 -5.28 -4.58 3.66
N ILE A 342 -4.91 -4.23 2.44
CA ILE A 342 -5.70 -4.49 1.23
C ILE A 342 -5.91 -5.99 1.03
N THR A 343 -4.85 -6.80 1.17
CA THR A 343 -4.94 -8.25 1.09
C THR A 343 -5.94 -8.80 2.10
N GLY A 344 -5.81 -8.41 3.37
CA GLY A 344 -6.75 -8.83 4.42
C GLY A 344 -8.18 -8.41 4.07
N LEU A 345 -8.40 -7.16 3.69
CA LEU A 345 -9.73 -6.65 3.32
C LEU A 345 -10.32 -7.29 2.07
N ARG A 346 -9.48 -7.70 1.12
CA ARG A 346 -9.87 -8.47 -0.06
C ARG A 346 -10.28 -9.89 0.35
N ASP A 347 -9.56 -10.49 1.29
CA ASP A 347 -9.90 -11.81 1.85
C ASP A 347 -11.18 -11.78 2.69
N LEU A 348 -11.54 -10.59 3.18
CA LEU A 348 -12.82 -10.27 3.82
C LEU A 348 -13.90 -9.82 2.80
N THR A 349 -13.63 -9.89 1.49
CA THR A 349 -14.54 -9.50 0.37
C THR A 349 -14.97 -8.02 0.33
N TRP A 350 -14.46 -7.19 1.23
CA TRP A 350 -14.84 -5.78 1.33
C TRP A 350 -14.14 -4.93 0.26
N TYR A 351 -12.85 -5.20 0.01
CA TYR A 351 -12.08 -4.52 -1.03
C TYR A 351 -12.27 -5.18 -2.40
N ARG A 352 -13.08 -4.56 -3.29
CA ARG A 352 -13.51 -5.16 -4.58
C ARG A 352 -13.83 -4.12 -5.64
N GLU A 353 -13.75 -4.51 -6.91
CA GLU A 353 -14.02 -3.61 -8.03
C GLU A 353 -15.51 -3.23 -8.07
N GLY A 354 -15.82 -1.99 -8.45
CA GLY A 354 -17.20 -1.50 -8.53
C GLY A 354 -17.84 -1.09 -7.20
N ASN A 355 -17.09 -0.99 -6.09
CA ASN A 355 -17.60 -0.35 -4.86
C ASN A 355 -16.70 0.79 -4.37
N GLU A 356 -17.22 1.53 -3.38
CA GLU A 356 -16.54 2.67 -2.74
C GLU A 356 -15.25 2.30 -1.98
N SER A 357 -14.95 1.01 -1.79
CA SER A 357 -13.79 0.57 -1.02
C SER A 357 -12.47 1.04 -1.64
N PHE A 358 -12.39 1.12 -2.97
CA PHE A 358 -11.22 1.66 -3.67
C PHE A 358 -10.95 3.11 -3.28
N LEU A 359 -11.99 3.95 -3.26
CA LEU A 359 -11.87 5.35 -2.89
C LEU A 359 -11.51 5.49 -1.41
N VAL A 360 -12.22 4.78 -0.52
CA VAL A 360 -11.94 4.80 0.92
C VAL A 360 -10.50 4.39 1.19
N MET A 361 -10.07 3.29 0.59
CA MET A 361 -8.72 2.82 0.83
C MET A 361 -7.71 3.79 0.21
N ARG A 362 -7.92 4.31 -0.99
CA ARG A 362 -7.01 5.31 -1.56
C ARG A 362 -6.85 6.53 -0.65
N VAL A 363 -7.91 6.96 0.05
CA VAL A 363 -7.83 7.97 1.12
C VAL A 363 -6.98 7.48 2.29
N VAL A 364 -7.24 6.27 2.80
CA VAL A 364 -6.47 5.65 3.89
C VAL A 364 -4.98 5.54 3.57
N TRP A 365 -4.60 5.30 2.31
CA TRP A 365 -3.21 5.31 1.85
C TRP A 365 -2.63 6.72 1.72
N ALA A 366 -3.41 7.65 1.17
CA ALA A 366 -2.96 9.01 0.92
C ALA A 366 -2.65 9.76 2.22
N ILE A 367 -3.42 9.53 3.29
CA ILE A 367 -3.22 10.17 4.59
C ILE A 367 -1.80 9.96 5.16
N PRO A 368 -1.30 8.72 5.37
CA PRO A 368 0.04 8.49 5.90
C PRO A 368 1.15 8.96 4.94
N VAL A 369 0.96 8.84 3.62
CA VAL A 369 1.92 9.38 2.64
C VAL A 369 1.98 10.91 2.71
N ALA A 370 0.84 11.58 2.79
CA ALA A 370 0.74 13.02 2.95
C ALA A 370 1.33 13.48 4.28
N ALA A 371 1.08 12.74 5.38
CA ALA A 371 1.68 13.02 6.67
C ALA A 371 3.21 12.90 6.63
N LEU A 372 3.75 11.91 5.90
CA LEU A 372 5.19 11.75 5.69
C LEU A 372 5.78 12.91 4.88
N ILE A 373 5.16 13.27 3.75
CA ILE A 373 5.56 14.43 2.92
C ILE A 373 5.53 15.72 3.73
N GLY A 374 4.44 15.94 4.48
CA GLY A 374 4.28 17.06 5.38
C GLY A 374 5.40 17.11 6.42
N LEU A 375 5.66 16.00 7.12
CA LEU A 375 6.71 15.93 8.12
C LEU A 375 8.09 16.28 7.53
N VAL A 376 8.41 15.75 6.33
CA VAL A 376 9.62 16.12 5.58
C VAL A 376 9.64 17.61 5.27
N ALA A 377 8.52 18.18 4.81
CA ALA A 377 8.40 19.59 4.46
C ALA A 377 8.61 20.50 5.67
N TRP A 378 7.92 20.27 6.80
CA TRP A 378 8.07 21.07 8.02
C TRP A 378 9.47 20.94 8.62
N ARG A 379 10.04 19.74 8.64
CA ARG A 379 11.41 19.49 9.12
C ARG A 379 12.46 20.16 8.24
N GLY A 380 12.34 20.02 6.92
CA GLY A 380 13.26 20.67 5.98
C GLY A 380 13.14 22.20 6.00
N ALA A 381 11.92 22.73 6.16
CA ALA A 381 11.72 24.18 6.33
C ALA A 381 12.35 24.70 7.63
N ALA A 382 12.24 23.95 8.73
CA ALA A 382 12.87 24.30 10.01
C ALA A 382 14.40 24.17 9.97
N PHE A 383 14.95 23.23 9.18
CA PHE A 383 16.39 23.10 8.94
C PHE A 383 16.96 24.24 8.07
N GLY A 384 16.17 24.73 7.13
CA GLY A 384 16.52 25.78 6.18
C GLY A 384 16.68 25.23 4.75
N PRO A 385 16.26 26.00 3.72
CA PRO A 385 16.24 25.53 2.33
C PRO A 385 17.65 25.43 1.75
N ARG A 386 18.26 24.24 1.82
CA ARG A 386 19.51 23.90 1.09
C ARG A 386 19.21 22.99 -0.11
N ARG A 387 20.10 23.01 -1.11
CA ARG A 387 19.97 22.12 -2.29
C ARG A 387 19.83 20.66 -1.83
N GLY A 388 18.79 19.99 -2.32
CA GLY A 388 18.52 18.58 -2.01
C GLY A 388 17.82 18.30 -0.66
N THR A 389 17.49 19.32 0.15
CA THR A 389 16.80 19.12 1.45
C THR A 389 15.45 18.41 1.29
N PHE A 390 14.74 18.69 0.20
CA PHE A 390 13.44 18.10 -0.10
C PHE A 390 13.50 17.03 -1.21
N ALA A 391 14.38 17.20 -2.19
CA ALA A 391 14.48 16.30 -3.34
C ALA A 391 14.92 14.88 -2.94
N TRP A 392 15.94 14.75 -2.08
CA TRP A 392 16.43 13.44 -1.64
C TRP A 392 15.38 12.67 -0.82
N PRO A 393 14.73 13.27 0.20
CA PRO A 393 13.60 12.63 0.86
C PRO A 393 12.44 12.30 -0.08
N GLY A 394 12.13 13.17 -1.04
CA GLY A 394 11.09 12.87 -2.03
C GLY A 394 11.41 11.66 -2.90
N LEU A 395 12.67 11.51 -3.32
CA LEU A 395 13.15 10.32 -4.03
C LEU A 395 13.06 9.09 -3.12
N ALA A 396 13.40 9.23 -1.84
CA ALA A 396 13.26 8.17 -0.85
C ALA A 396 11.80 7.75 -0.65
N ILE A 397 10.84 8.68 -0.66
CA ILE A 397 9.41 8.37 -0.61
C ILE A 397 9.04 7.54 -1.84
N GLY A 398 9.34 8.03 -3.03
CA GLY A 398 9.05 7.32 -4.28
C GLY A 398 9.64 5.91 -4.34
N LEU A 399 10.94 5.78 -4.06
CA LEU A 399 11.61 4.47 -4.02
C LEU A 399 11.04 3.57 -2.93
N GLY A 400 10.69 4.10 -1.76
CA GLY A 400 10.12 3.33 -0.67
C GLY A 400 8.74 2.78 -1.02
N LEU A 401 7.90 3.58 -1.69
CA LEU A 401 6.61 3.14 -2.21
C LEU A 401 6.78 2.08 -3.32
N VAL A 402 7.72 2.25 -4.25
CA VAL A 402 8.00 1.25 -5.30
C VAL A 402 8.54 -0.06 -4.69
N LEU A 403 9.51 0.02 -3.78
CA LEU A 403 10.11 -1.17 -3.18
C LEU A 403 9.14 -1.90 -2.26
N GLY A 404 8.30 -1.16 -1.50
CA GLY A 404 7.29 -1.77 -0.65
C GLY A 404 6.25 -2.56 -1.43
N ASP A 405 5.93 -2.12 -2.65
CA ASP A 405 5.08 -2.86 -3.59
C ASP A 405 5.69 -4.20 -4.03
N ARG A 406 7.00 -4.23 -4.24
CA ARG A 406 7.74 -5.44 -4.66
C ARG A 406 8.01 -6.43 -3.53
N LEU A 407 8.00 -5.94 -2.29
CA LEU A 407 8.14 -6.76 -1.09
C LEU A 407 6.82 -7.43 -0.66
N ASP A 408 5.68 -7.01 -1.20
CA ASP A 408 4.41 -7.70 -0.97
C ASP A 408 4.48 -9.15 -1.48
N THR A 409 4.12 -10.10 -0.63
CA THR A 409 4.14 -11.54 -0.98
C THR A 409 3.17 -11.91 -2.09
N GLN A 410 2.12 -11.11 -2.31
CA GLN A 410 1.16 -11.38 -3.37
C GLN A 410 1.59 -10.81 -4.74
N THR A 411 2.65 -10.01 -4.79
CA THR A 411 3.16 -9.47 -6.06
C THR A 411 4.02 -10.53 -6.75
N VAL A 412 3.48 -11.27 -7.71
CA VAL A 412 4.27 -12.24 -8.52
C VAL A 412 4.59 -11.67 -9.92
N ILE A 413 4.22 -10.41 -10.17
CA ILE A 413 4.34 -9.81 -11.50
C ILE A 413 5.82 -9.46 -11.78
N PRO A 414 6.40 -9.96 -12.88
CA PRO A 414 7.77 -9.63 -13.27
C PRO A 414 7.93 -8.12 -13.52
N LEU A 415 9.17 -7.64 -13.51
CA LEU A 415 9.49 -6.25 -13.86
C LEU A 415 9.34 -6.06 -15.38
N GLY A 416 8.15 -5.65 -15.83
CA GLY A 416 7.93 -5.19 -17.20
C GLY A 416 8.43 -3.75 -17.41
N PRO A 417 8.71 -3.33 -18.65
CA PRO A 417 9.16 -1.97 -18.97
C PRO A 417 8.15 -0.90 -18.52
N HIS A 418 6.85 -1.16 -18.66
CA HIS A 418 5.80 -0.24 -18.19
C HIS A 418 5.81 -0.07 -16.68
N SER A 419 6.04 -1.16 -15.93
CA SER A 419 6.18 -1.10 -14.47
C SER A 419 7.39 -0.27 -14.03
N VAL A 420 8.50 -0.31 -14.79
CA VAL A 420 9.69 0.53 -14.54
C VAL A 420 9.40 2.00 -14.83
N ILE A 421 8.71 2.30 -15.94
CA ILE A 421 8.29 3.66 -16.28
C ILE A 421 7.34 4.21 -15.21
N GLY A 422 6.35 3.42 -14.79
CA GLY A 422 5.42 3.79 -13.72
C GLY A 422 6.13 4.05 -12.38
N ALA A 423 7.10 3.20 -12.03
CA ALA A 423 7.94 3.40 -10.85
C ALA A 423 8.80 4.67 -10.93
N ALA A 424 9.40 4.95 -12.09
CA ALA A 424 10.18 6.17 -12.32
C ALA A 424 9.29 7.42 -12.27
N ALA A 425 8.10 7.36 -12.86
CA ALA A 425 7.11 8.43 -12.82
C ALA A 425 6.64 8.70 -11.38
N LEU A 426 6.36 7.65 -10.59
CA LEU A 426 6.05 7.81 -9.17
C LEU A 426 7.18 8.50 -8.42
N ALA A 427 8.43 8.03 -8.61
CA ALA A 427 9.58 8.60 -7.92
C ALA A 427 9.79 10.08 -8.30
N GLY A 428 9.66 10.42 -9.58
CA GLY A 428 9.69 11.78 -10.07
C GLY A 428 8.58 12.65 -9.46
N THR A 429 7.34 12.19 -9.47
CA THR A 429 6.21 12.92 -8.88
C THR A 429 6.38 13.10 -7.37
N ALA A 430 6.83 12.08 -6.65
CA ALA A 430 7.10 12.18 -5.21
C ALA A 430 8.18 13.23 -4.89
N VAL A 431 9.24 13.30 -5.71
CA VAL A 431 10.27 14.35 -5.62
C VAL A 431 9.65 15.74 -5.81
N LEU A 432 8.87 15.92 -6.88
CA LEU A 432 8.26 17.21 -7.22
C LEU A 432 7.27 17.67 -6.13
N VAL A 433 6.39 16.78 -5.66
CA VAL A 433 5.43 17.07 -4.58
C VAL A 433 6.15 17.41 -3.28
N THR A 434 7.24 16.70 -2.95
CA THR A 434 8.00 16.98 -1.72
C THR A 434 8.74 18.32 -1.80
N ILE A 435 9.29 18.68 -2.97
CA ILE A 435 9.89 20.00 -3.21
C ILE A 435 8.83 21.10 -3.08
N TRP A 436 7.65 20.90 -3.68
CA TRP A 436 6.53 21.84 -3.60
C TRP A 436 6.05 22.03 -2.15
N ALA A 437 5.82 20.94 -1.43
CA ALA A 437 5.39 20.96 -0.04
C ALA A 437 6.45 21.64 0.86
N GLY A 438 7.72 21.30 0.66
CA GLY A 438 8.85 21.91 1.37
C GLY A 438 8.96 23.41 1.12
N HIS A 439 8.81 23.84 -0.14
CA HIS A 439 8.78 25.26 -0.50
C HIS A 439 7.62 25.98 0.21
N CYS A 440 6.40 25.42 0.15
CA CYS A 440 5.24 26.00 0.82
C CYS A 440 5.42 26.04 2.34
N ALA A 441 6.04 25.04 2.96
CA ALA A 441 6.30 25.01 4.38
C ALA A 441 7.23 26.15 4.84
N THR A 442 8.15 26.62 3.99
CA THR A 442 8.98 27.81 4.32
C THR A 442 8.18 29.12 4.32
N LEU A 443 7.00 29.14 3.69
CA LEU A 443 6.10 30.29 3.60
C LEU A 443 5.04 30.30 4.72
N VAL A 444 4.93 29.23 5.51
CA VAL A 444 3.93 29.12 6.59
C VAL A 444 4.26 30.08 7.74
N ARG A 445 3.38 31.05 7.95
CA ARG A 445 3.49 32.06 9.03
C ARG A 445 2.53 31.89 10.20
N THR A 446 1.43 31.16 10.02
CA THR A 446 0.35 31.04 11.01
C THR A 446 -0.11 29.59 11.13
N ARG A 447 -0.80 29.25 12.22
CA ARG A 447 -1.39 27.91 12.42
C ARG A 447 -2.34 27.52 11.28
N TRP A 448 -3.13 28.48 10.80
CA TRP A 448 -4.12 28.25 9.74
C TRP A 448 -3.44 27.96 8.40
N HIS A 449 -2.34 28.65 8.08
CA HIS A 449 -1.50 28.32 6.93
C HIS A 449 -0.97 26.88 7.01
N GLY A 450 -0.58 26.42 8.21
CA GLY A 450 -0.16 25.04 8.44
C GLY A 450 -1.25 24.02 8.15
N TRP A 451 -2.47 24.23 8.67
CA TRP A 451 -3.63 23.38 8.39
C TRP A 451 -4.00 23.35 6.91
N PHE A 452 -4.06 24.51 6.28
CA PHE A 452 -4.36 24.64 4.85
C PHE A 452 -3.32 23.91 3.98
N LEU A 453 -2.03 24.06 4.29
CA LEU A 453 -0.97 23.31 3.61
C LEU A 453 -1.10 21.80 3.85
N GLY A 454 -1.38 21.37 5.08
CA GLY A 454 -1.57 19.94 5.40
C GLY A 454 -2.71 19.31 4.61
N LEU A 455 -3.87 19.98 4.55
CA LEU A 455 -5.01 19.52 3.74
C LEU A 455 -4.67 19.48 2.25
N SER A 456 -3.94 20.51 1.76
CA SER A 456 -3.52 20.57 0.36
C SER A 456 -2.55 19.44 0.00
N ILE A 457 -1.61 19.10 0.88
CA ILE A 457 -0.70 17.97 0.70
C ILE A 457 -1.49 16.66 0.64
N ALA A 458 -2.53 16.49 1.47
CA ALA A 458 -3.38 15.30 1.44
C ALA A 458 -4.11 15.14 0.10
N VAL A 459 -4.72 16.21 -0.41
CA VAL A 459 -5.40 16.20 -1.72
C VAL A 459 -4.42 15.92 -2.86
N VAL A 460 -3.27 16.60 -2.87
CA VAL A 460 -2.24 16.41 -3.91
C VAL A 460 -1.62 15.00 -3.85
N ALA A 461 -1.40 14.45 -2.66
CA ALA A 461 -0.90 13.07 -2.52
C ALA A 461 -1.94 12.04 -2.99
N TYR A 462 -3.21 12.22 -2.61
CA TYR A 462 -4.31 11.35 -3.03
C TYR A 462 -4.43 11.26 -4.56
N THR A 463 -4.28 12.37 -5.26
CA THR A 463 -4.46 12.43 -6.71
C THR A 463 -3.19 12.05 -7.46
N LEU A 464 -2.07 12.72 -7.18
CA LEU A 464 -0.84 12.61 -7.99
C LEU A 464 0.00 11.39 -7.61
N LEU A 465 -0.14 10.87 -6.39
CA LEU A 465 0.58 9.66 -5.94
C LEU A 465 -0.37 8.47 -5.72
N GLY A 466 -1.62 8.72 -5.35
CA GLY A 466 -2.59 7.68 -4.98
C GLY A 466 -3.10 6.80 -6.13
N TRP A 467 -2.71 7.08 -7.38
CA TRP A 467 -2.91 6.16 -8.50
C TRP A 467 -1.85 5.04 -8.51
N PHE A 468 -0.76 5.17 -7.75
CA PHE A 468 0.32 4.17 -7.76
C PHE A 468 -0.06 2.79 -7.21
N PRO A 469 -0.88 2.64 -6.15
CA PRO A 469 -1.40 1.33 -5.78
C PRO A 469 -2.11 0.61 -6.95
N GLU A 470 -2.67 1.37 -7.91
CA GLU A 470 -3.29 0.86 -9.12
C GLU A 470 -2.24 0.46 -10.19
N VAL A 471 -0.96 0.83 -10.04
CA VAL A 471 0.14 0.45 -10.97
C VAL A 471 0.48 -1.03 -10.94
N ARG A 472 0.10 -1.79 -9.90
CA ARG A 472 0.21 -3.27 -9.95
C ARG A 472 -0.61 -3.88 -11.06
N ILE A 473 -1.77 -3.29 -11.32
CA ILE A 473 -2.58 -3.63 -12.48
C ILE A 473 -2.19 -2.77 -13.67
N ALA A 474 -1.09 -2.01 -13.69
CA ALA A 474 -0.72 -1.21 -14.87
C ALA A 474 -0.45 -2.10 -16.08
N ASP A 475 0.22 -3.24 -15.94
CA ASP A 475 0.43 -4.15 -17.07
C ASP A 475 -0.90 -4.74 -17.57
N ALA A 476 -1.80 -5.05 -16.64
CA ALA A 476 -3.15 -5.53 -16.91
C ALA A 476 -4.02 -4.46 -17.58
N LEU A 477 -4.10 -3.28 -16.98
CA LEU A 477 -4.77 -2.08 -17.46
C LEU A 477 -4.20 -1.69 -18.83
N TRP A 478 -2.89 -1.73 -18.99
CA TRP A 478 -2.23 -1.43 -20.25
C TRP A 478 -2.66 -2.44 -21.31
N ARG A 479 -2.48 -3.74 -21.08
CA ARG A 479 -2.85 -4.77 -22.07
C ARG A 479 -4.35 -4.86 -22.34
N ASN A 480 -5.20 -4.71 -21.33
CA ASN A 480 -6.63 -5.02 -21.46
C ASN A 480 -7.50 -3.79 -21.71
N ASN A 481 -7.05 -2.60 -21.29
CA ASN A 481 -7.81 -1.38 -21.43
C ASN A 481 -7.12 -0.40 -22.38
N MET A 482 -5.80 -0.20 -22.26
CA MET A 482 -5.11 0.80 -23.08
C MET A 482 -4.81 0.28 -24.49
N VAL A 483 -4.21 -0.90 -24.65
CA VAL A 483 -3.82 -1.46 -25.96
C VAL A 483 -5.02 -1.55 -26.90
N PRO A 484 -6.20 -2.10 -26.51
CA PRO A 484 -7.35 -2.15 -27.40
C PRO A 484 -7.82 -0.76 -27.85
N VAL A 485 -7.75 0.24 -26.95
CA VAL A 485 -8.07 1.62 -27.31
C VAL A 485 -6.99 2.21 -28.21
N LEU A 486 -5.70 1.97 -27.95
CA LEU A 486 -4.59 2.45 -28.79
C LEU A 486 -4.62 1.83 -30.19
N ASP A 487 -5.06 0.59 -30.33
CA ASP A 487 -5.27 -0.09 -31.61
C ASP A 487 -6.46 0.50 -32.36
N LEU A 488 -7.56 0.81 -31.66
CA LEU A 488 -8.68 1.56 -32.21
C LEU A 488 -8.22 2.95 -32.72
N LEU A 489 -7.37 3.65 -31.95
CA LEU A 489 -6.83 4.96 -32.33
C LEU A 489 -5.93 4.89 -33.57
N HIS A 490 -5.22 3.77 -33.79
CA HIS A 490 -4.43 3.56 -35.00
C HIS A 490 -5.33 3.59 -36.25
N GLY A 491 -6.53 3.00 -36.17
CA GLY A 491 -7.54 3.06 -37.24
C GLY A 491 -8.03 4.48 -37.55
N TYR A 492 -8.09 5.37 -36.56
CA TYR A 492 -8.51 6.76 -36.75
C TYR A 492 -7.42 7.69 -37.29
N ALA A 493 -6.15 7.43 -36.95
CA ALA A 493 -5.05 8.34 -37.23
C ALA A 493 -4.73 8.50 -38.73
N ARG A 494 -4.85 7.42 -39.54
CA ARG A 494 -4.49 7.32 -40.97
C ARG A 494 -3.03 7.65 -41.35
N THR A 495 -2.30 8.43 -40.53
CA THR A 495 -0.89 8.80 -40.72
C THR A 495 -0.13 8.68 -39.40
N LEU A 496 1.18 8.42 -39.48
CA LEU A 496 2.04 8.27 -38.30
C LEU A 496 2.05 9.52 -37.39
N PRO A 497 2.13 10.77 -37.90
CA PRO A 497 2.06 11.96 -37.04
C PRO A 497 0.74 12.08 -36.28
N ASN A 498 -0.39 11.78 -36.93
CA ASN A 498 -1.70 11.78 -36.28
C ASN A 498 -1.78 10.70 -35.19
N GLU A 499 -1.17 9.54 -35.42
CA GLU A 499 -1.14 8.46 -34.43
C GLU A 499 -0.36 8.87 -33.19
N ILE A 500 0.84 9.42 -33.38
CA ILE A 500 1.68 9.92 -32.29
C ILE A 500 0.93 11.02 -31.52
N GLY A 501 0.34 11.98 -32.25
CA GLY A 501 -0.38 13.09 -31.63
C GLY A 501 -1.61 12.63 -30.84
N LEU A 502 -2.38 11.71 -31.40
CA LEU A 502 -3.57 11.16 -30.77
C LEU A 502 -3.22 10.32 -29.53
N LYS A 503 -2.20 9.46 -29.61
CA LYS A 503 -1.72 8.67 -28.45
C LYS A 503 -1.18 9.56 -27.34
N ALA A 504 -0.45 10.64 -27.68
CA ALA A 504 0.10 11.59 -26.71
C ALA A 504 -0.99 12.29 -25.88
N VAL A 505 -2.18 12.51 -26.44
CA VAL A 505 -3.32 13.14 -25.75
C VAL A 505 -4.23 12.11 -25.09
N ALA A 506 -4.50 10.98 -25.77
CA ALA A 506 -5.41 9.95 -25.29
C ALA A 506 -4.88 9.21 -24.05
N ILE A 507 -3.56 8.96 -23.95
CA ILE A 507 -3.00 8.25 -22.78
C ILE A 507 -3.24 9.06 -21.48
N PRO A 508 -2.85 10.34 -21.37
CA PRO A 508 -3.17 11.15 -20.19
C PRO A 508 -4.68 11.28 -19.94
N PHE A 509 -5.49 11.33 -21.01
CA PHE A 509 -6.94 11.36 -20.90
C PHE A 509 -7.47 10.10 -20.21
N LEU A 510 -7.08 8.92 -20.69
CA LEU A 510 -7.54 7.63 -20.19
C LEU A 510 -7.02 7.33 -18.78
N MET A 511 -5.79 7.73 -18.47
CA MET A 511 -5.18 7.50 -17.15
C MET A 511 -5.75 8.40 -16.04
N ASN A 512 -6.49 9.46 -16.37
CA ASN A 512 -7.00 10.41 -15.38
C ASN A 512 -8.41 10.03 -14.88
N PHE A 513 -8.49 8.93 -14.11
CA PHE A 513 -9.76 8.39 -13.57
C PHE A 513 -10.49 9.35 -12.61
N ASN A 514 -9.76 10.23 -11.91
CA ASN A 514 -10.30 11.17 -10.92
C ASN A 514 -10.18 12.64 -11.37
N ARG A 515 -10.69 12.94 -12.58
CA ARG A 515 -10.48 14.23 -13.28
C ARG A 515 -10.65 15.47 -12.41
N VAL A 516 -11.74 15.57 -11.63
CA VAL A 516 -12.06 16.76 -10.83
C VAL A 516 -11.01 16.97 -9.75
N LEU A 517 -10.67 15.90 -9.02
CA LEU A 517 -9.65 15.97 -7.98
C LEU A 517 -8.26 16.24 -8.58
N THR A 518 -7.95 15.68 -9.75
CA THR A 518 -6.70 15.98 -10.47
C THR A 518 -6.61 17.47 -10.80
N VAL A 519 -7.67 18.07 -11.36
CA VAL A 519 -7.74 19.51 -11.64
C VAL A 519 -7.59 20.32 -10.35
N VAL A 520 -8.33 19.99 -9.29
CA VAL A 520 -8.20 20.63 -7.97
C VAL A 520 -6.74 20.58 -7.48
N SER A 521 -6.08 19.43 -7.61
CA SER A 521 -4.72 19.24 -7.13
C SER A 521 -3.71 20.04 -7.92
N LEU A 522 -3.84 20.08 -9.24
CA LEU A 522 -3.00 20.91 -10.11
C LEU A 522 -3.22 22.40 -9.85
N ALA A 523 -4.45 22.82 -9.54
CA ALA A 523 -4.73 24.19 -9.09
C ALA A 523 -4.03 24.50 -7.75
N LEU A 524 -4.08 23.58 -6.79
CA LEU A 524 -3.41 23.74 -5.49
C LEU A 524 -1.90 23.93 -5.62
N LEU A 525 -1.25 23.34 -6.64
CA LEU A 525 0.19 23.48 -6.85
C LEU A 525 0.65 24.94 -7.00
N TRP A 526 -0.16 25.79 -7.65
CA TRP A 526 0.13 27.22 -7.79
C TRP A 526 -0.66 28.08 -6.81
N LEU A 527 -1.89 27.71 -6.44
CA LEU A 527 -2.73 28.49 -5.55
C LEU A 527 -2.14 28.57 -4.13
N VAL A 528 -1.71 27.44 -3.56
CA VAL A 528 -1.20 27.38 -2.19
C VAL A 528 0.00 28.32 -1.97
N PRO A 529 1.09 28.26 -2.76
CA PRO A 529 2.21 29.17 -2.56
C PRO A 529 1.83 30.65 -2.75
N LEU A 530 0.88 30.99 -3.63
CA LEU A 530 0.39 32.37 -3.78
C LEU A 530 -0.36 32.86 -2.53
N LEU A 531 -1.26 32.03 -1.99
CA LEU A 531 -2.00 32.34 -0.77
C LEU A 531 -1.06 32.52 0.42
N LEU A 532 -0.04 31.67 0.54
CA LEU A 532 0.95 31.75 1.61
C LEU A 532 1.88 32.98 1.47
N ARG A 533 2.27 33.36 0.25
CA ARG A 533 3.05 34.59 -0.01
C ARG A 533 2.23 35.87 0.22
N ARG A 534 0.90 35.82 0.04
CA ARG A 534 -0.01 37.00 0.00
C ARG A 534 0.38 38.00 -1.10
N GLU A 535 0.87 37.46 -2.21
CA GLU A 535 1.39 38.19 -3.35
C GLU A 535 0.80 37.61 -4.63
N PHE A 536 0.56 38.45 -5.64
CA PHE A 536 0.04 38.00 -6.93
C PHE A 536 1.03 38.33 -8.07
N PRO A 537 1.42 37.35 -8.88
CA PRO A 537 2.37 37.55 -9.97
C PRO A 537 1.66 38.19 -11.16
N ARG A 538 1.49 39.51 -11.11
CA ARG A 538 0.79 40.28 -12.16
C ARG A 538 1.38 40.04 -13.55
N SER A 539 2.70 39.96 -13.67
CA SER A 539 3.37 39.68 -14.95
C SER A 539 3.01 38.30 -15.50
N ALA A 540 2.91 37.28 -14.65
CA ALA A 540 2.52 35.93 -15.06
C ALA A 540 1.04 35.84 -15.45
N ALA A 541 0.17 36.52 -14.71
CA ALA A 541 -1.25 36.62 -15.05
C ALA A 541 -1.43 37.35 -16.40
N LEU A 542 -0.74 38.47 -16.60
CA LEU A 542 -0.76 39.20 -17.86
C LEU A 542 -0.22 38.36 -19.03
N ALA A 543 0.90 37.64 -18.83
CA ALA A 543 1.43 36.71 -19.82
C ALA A 543 0.41 35.60 -20.15
N GLY A 544 -0.32 35.09 -19.15
CA GLY A 544 -1.40 34.12 -19.35
C GLY A 544 -2.52 34.68 -20.21
N VAL A 545 -3.00 35.88 -19.90
CA VAL A 545 -4.04 36.58 -20.68
C VAL A 545 -3.60 36.85 -22.12
N ILE A 546 -2.38 37.35 -22.31
CA ILE A 546 -1.80 37.57 -23.65
C ILE A 546 -1.68 36.24 -24.41
N GLY A 547 -1.25 35.17 -23.72
CA GLY A 547 -1.14 33.81 -24.27
C GLY A 547 -2.48 33.17 -24.64
N CYS A 548 -3.61 33.68 -24.15
CA CYS A 548 -4.93 33.18 -24.56
C CYS A 548 -5.20 33.42 -26.05
N ALA A 549 -4.81 34.59 -26.59
CA ALA A 549 -5.04 34.92 -28.00
C ALA A 549 -4.39 33.91 -28.99
N PRO A 550 -3.06 33.61 -28.91
CA PRO A 550 -2.45 32.61 -29.79
C PRO A 550 -2.97 31.20 -29.53
N ALA A 551 -3.39 30.85 -28.31
CA ALA A 551 -3.99 29.54 -28.03
C ALA A 551 -5.36 29.39 -28.71
N VAL A 552 -6.22 30.41 -28.62
CA VAL A 552 -7.53 30.43 -29.32
C VAL A 552 -7.32 30.38 -30.83
N ALA A 553 -6.38 31.15 -31.37
CA ALA A 553 -6.05 31.13 -32.80
C ALA A 553 -5.55 29.74 -33.25
N ALA A 554 -4.68 29.10 -32.47
CA ALA A 554 -4.19 27.76 -32.77
C ALA A 554 -5.32 26.72 -32.78
N VAL A 555 -6.27 26.80 -31.84
CA VAL A 555 -7.44 25.91 -31.80
C VAL A 555 -8.32 26.11 -33.05
N ALA A 556 -8.61 27.36 -33.42
CA ALA A 556 -9.45 27.68 -34.57
C ALA A 556 -8.81 27.22 -35.90
N LEU A 557 -7.50 27.43 -36.08
CA LEU A 557 -6.78 27.04 -37.30
C LEU A 557 -6.70 25.51 -37.51
N LEU A 558 -6.75 24.73 -36.43
CA LEU A 558 -6.66 23.26 -36.48
C LEU A 558 -8.03 22.56 -36.45
N GLY A 559 -9.15 23.31 -36.35
CA GLY A 559 -10.49 22.74 -36.20
C GLY A 559 -10.98 21.88 -37.38
N SER A 560 -10.37 21.99 -38.56
CA SER A 560 -10.73 21.22 -39.76
C SER A 560 -9.75 20.08 -40.09
N ALA A 561 -8.78 19.79 -39.21
CA ALA A 561 -7.73 18.81 -39.48
C ALA A 561 -8.19 17.36 -39.29
N GLY A 562 -8.74 16.75 -40.35
CA GLY A 562 -9.05 15.31 -40.40
C GLY A 562 -10.34 14.95 -39.67
N THR A 563 -10.33 13.84 -38.92
CA THR A 563 -11.49 13.45 -38.10
C THR A 563 -11.59 14.34 -36.85
N PRO A 564 -12.79 14.57 -36.28
CA PRO A 564 -12.94 15.43 -35.09
C PRO A 564 -12.02 15.02 -33.93
N LEU A 565 -11.83 13.72 -33.72
CA LEU A 565 -10.94 13.19 -32.69
C LEU A 565 -9.46 13.58 -32.92
N VAL A 566 -8.99 13.49 -34.17
CA VAL A 566 -7.61 13.86 -34.54
C VAL A 566 -7.42 15.38 -34.50
N ALA A 567 -8.40 16.15 -34.98
CA ALA A 567 -8.40 17.61 -34.90
C ALA A 567 -8.28 18.08 -33.44
N THR A 568 -9.12 17.55 -32.54
CA THR A 568 -9.05 17.91 -31.11
C THR A 568 -7.70 17.54 -30.48
N ALA A 569 -7.10 16.40 -30.83
CA ALA A 569 -5.79 16.02 -30.32
C ALA A 569 -4.70 17.01 -30.74
N TRP A 570 -4.69 17.44 -32.01
CA TRP A 570 -3.76 18.46 -32.50
C TRP A 570 -4.00 19.84 -31.88
N GLN A 571 -5.26 20.23 -31.67
CA GLN A 571 -5.60 21.46 -30.94
C GLN A 571 -5.00 21.44 -29.51
N ILE A 572 -5.14 20.34 -28.77
CA ILE A 572 -4.57 20.19 -27.42
C ILE A 572 -3.03 20.28 -27.45
N LEU A 573 -2.37 19.65 -28.41
CA LEU A 573 -0.91 19.72 -28.57
C LEU A 573 -0.43 21.11 -28.96
N ALA A 574 -1.16 21.82 -29.83
CA ALA A 574 -0.85 23.19 -30.20
C ALA A 574 -0.98 24.14 -29.01
N VAL A 575 -2.01 23.97 -28.17
CA VAL A 575 -2.17 24.72 -26.92
C VAL A 575 -1.01 24.44 -25.96
N MET A 576 -0.56 23.19 -25.83
CA MET A 576 0.63 22.84 -25.04
C MET A 576 1.90 23.54 -25.56
N ALA A 577 2.08 23.60 -26.88
CA ALA A 577 3.19 24.32 -27.49
C ALA A 577 3.12 25.83 -27.19
N VAL A 578 1.94 26.45 -27.30
CA VAL A 578 1.72 27.85 -26.91
C VAL A 578 2.04 28.08 -25.44
N GLN A 579 1.56 27.21 -24.54
CA GLN A 579 1.87 27.25 -23.11
C GLN A 579 3.38 27.25 -22.86
N LEU A 580 4.13 26.36 -23.51
CA LEU A 580 5.58 26.26 -23.38
C LEU A 580 6.29 27.53 -23.86
N VAL A 581 5.93 28.02 -25.05
CA VAL A 581 6.53 29.24 -25.65
C VAL A 581 6.25 30.46 -24.79
N VAL A 582 5.01 30.66 -24.34
CA VAL A 582 4.63 31.81 -23.52
C VAL A 582 5.39 31.81 -22.19
N VAL A 583 5.53 30.65 -21.53
CA VAL A 583 6.31 30.57 -20.27
C VAL A 583 7.79 30.85 -20.51
N LEU A 584 8.39 30.31 -21.59
CA LEU A 584 9.79 30.56 -21.95
C LEU A 584 10.06 32.04 -22.20
N VAL A 585 9.19 32.70 -22.96
CA VAL A 585 9.32 34.12 -23.30
C VAL A 585 9.07 35.01 -22.09
N ALA A 586 8.04 34.72 -21.29
CA ALA A 586 7.68 35.52 -20.14
C ALA A 586 8.71 35.46 -19.00
N ARG A 587 9.58 34.43 -18.98
CA ARG A 587 10.64 34.20 -17.97
C ARG A 587 10.13 34.32 -16.53
N VAL A 588 8.93 33.80 -16.29
CA VAL A 588 8.27 33.80 -14.97
C VAL A 588 8.83 32.70 -14.07
N ASP A 589 8.68 32.86 -12.75
CA ASP A 589 9.04 31.81 -11.81
C ASP A 589 8.08 30.60 -11.94
N ARG A 590 8.41 29.48 -11.30
CA ARG A 590 7.61 28.24 -11.39
C ARG A 590 6.14 28.42 -10.99
N VAL A 591 5.85 29.22 -9.97
CA VAL A 591 4.47 29.46 -9.52
C VAL A 591 3.73 30.32 -10.55
N GLY A 592 4.37 31.36 -11.08
CA GLY A 592 3.86 32.16 -12.19
C GLY A 592 3.61 31.32 -13.44
N ALA A 593 4.56 30.46 -13.83
CA ALA A 593 4.44 29.58 -14.99
C ALA A 593 3.22 28.66 -14.91
N LEU A 594 2.96 28.07 -13.74
CA LEU A 594 1.77 27.24 -13.50
C LEU A 594 0.47 28.05 -13.63
N LEU A 595 0.42 29.28 -13.09
CA LEU A 595 -0.74 30.16 -13.26
C LEU A 595 -0.94 30.57 -14.74
N THR A 596 0.14 30.94 -15.43
CA THR A 596 0.13 31.33 -16.85
C THR A 596 -0.44 30.19 -17.72
N THR A 597 0.09 28.98 -17.57
CA THR A 597 -0.37 27.82 -18.34
C THR A 597 -1.81 27.43 -18.02
N TRP A 598 -2.24 27.58 -16.76
CA TRP A 598 -3.62 27.37 -16.33
C TRP A 598 -4.61 28.30 -17.05
N LEU A 599 -4.32 29.60 -17.08
CA LEU A 599 -5.17 30.59 -17.75
C LEU A 599 -5.30 30.31 -19.25
N ILE A 600 -4.18 30.01 -19.91
CA ILE A 600 -4.16 29.62 -21.33
C ILE A 600 -5.01 28.36 -21.54
N GLY A 601 -4.88 27.36 -20.66
CA GLY A 601 -5.65 26.11 -20.74
C GLY A 601 -7.17 26.31 -20.57
N LEU A 602 -7.60 27.26 -19.73
CA LEU A 602 -9.02 27.62 -19.59
C LEU A 602 -9.58 28.25 -20.86
N ALA A 603 -8.89 29.24 -21.42
CA ALA A 603 -9.32 29.89 -22.66
C ALA A 603 -9.36 28.90 -23.83
N ALA A 604 -8.32 28.05 -23.94
CA ALA A 604 -8.27 27.01 -24.95
C ALA A 604 -9.38 25.96 -24.81
N THR A 605 -9.76 25.60 -23.57
CA THR A 605 -10.90 24.70 -23.34
C THR A 605 -12.19 25.30 -23.91
N ALA A 606 -12.46 26.57 -23.62
CA ALA A 606 -13.65 27.25 -24.15
C ALA A 606 -13.61 27.32 -25.68
N ALA A 607 -12.44 27.58 -26.28
CA ALA A 607 -12.28 27.57 -27.74
C ALA A 607 -12.53 26.19 -28.35
N ILE A 608 -11.99 25.11 -27.76
CA ILE A 608 -12.20 23.74 -28.24
C ILE A 608 -13.68 23.39 -28.20
N TRP A 609 -14.40 23.75 -27.12
CA TRP A 609 -15.84 23.58 -27.05
C TRP A 609 -16.54 24.34 -28.17
N LEU A 610 -16.24 25.63 -28.37
CA LEU A 610 -16.87 26.42 -29.44
C LEU A 610 -16.60 25.86 -30.84
N THR A 611 -15.42 25.27 -31.11
CA THR A 611 -15.10 24.69 -32.42
C THR A 611 -15.79 23.35 -32.68
N HIS A 612 -16.12 22.59 -31.63
CA HIS A 612 -16.68 21.24 -31.72
C HIS A 612 -18.15 21.15 -31.31
N LEU A 613 -18.76 22.25 -30.86
CA LEU A 613 -20.16 22.30 -30.46
C LEU A 613 -21.06 22.18 -31.69
N ASN A 614 -21.92 21.16 -31.72
CA ASN A 614 -23.02 21.03 -32.65
C ASN A 614 -24.33 20.98 -31.85
N GLY A 615 -25.00 22.12 -31.73
CA GLY A 615 -26.15 22.26 -30.82
C GLY A 615 -25.70 22.27 -29.35
N THR A 616 -26.06 21.23 -28.58
CA THR A 616 -25.65 21.06 -27.17
C THR A 616 -24.60 19.97 -26.98
N GLU A 617 -24.22 19.28 -28.06
CA GLU A 617 -23.32 18.15 -28.05
C GLU A 617 -21.98 18.49 -28.69
N VAL A 618 -20.94 17.74 -28.36
CA VAL A 618 -19.65 17.78 -29.07
C VAL A 618 -19.43 16.53 -29.90
N ASP A 619 -18.75 16.68 -31.04
CA ASP A 619 -18.49 15.62 -32.03
C ASP A 619 -17.30 14.69 -31.68
N SER A 620 -16.60 14.95 -30.56
CA SER A 620 -15.38 14.26 -30.14
C SER A 620 -15.34 14.02 -28.62
N VAL A 621 -15.02 12.80 -28.20
CA VAL A 621 -14.87 12.46 -26.77
C VAL A 621 -13.74 13.27 -26.11
N LEU A 622 -12.66 13.59 -26.84
CA LEU A 622 -11.60 14.46 -26.31
C LEU A 622 -12.10 15.90 -26.13
N ALA A 623 -12.98 16.38 -27.01
CA ALA A 623 -13.56 17.71 -26.94
C ALA A 623 -14.57 17.86 -25.79
N THR A 624 -15.14 16.76 -25.28
CA THR A 624 -15.98 16.83 -24.08
C THR A 624 -15.19 17.40 -22.90
N ARG A 625 -13.92 17.00 -22.77
CA ARG A 625 -13.14 17.20 -21.54
C ARG A 625 -11.68 17.59 -21.81
N PRO A 626 -11.40 18.64 -22.62
CA PRO A 626 -10.02 19.07 -22.88
C PRO A 626 -9.31 19.52 -21.60
N HIS A 627 -10.05 20.08 -20.63
CA HIS A 627 -9.53 20.46 -19.32
C HIS A 627 -9.09 19.28 -18.44
N GLN A 628 -9.34 18.04 -18.85
CA GLN A 628 -8.79 16.85 -18.18
C GLN A 628 -7.31 16.64 -18.51
N VAL A 629 -6.85 17.14 -19.66
CA VAL A 629 -5.50 16.92 -20.21
C VAL A 629 -4.67 18.22 -20.18
N LEU A 630 -5.28 19.35 -20.56
CA LEU A 630 -4.58 20.64 -20.68
C LEU A 630 -3.86 21.10 -19.40
N PRO A 631 -4.43 20.95 -18.18
CA PRO A 631 -3.71 21.27 -16.95
C PRO A 631 -2.50 20.37 -16.70
N VAL A 632 -2.57 19.09 -17.07
CA VAL A 632 -1.46 18.14 -16.90
C VAL A 632 -0.31 18.52 -17.83
N LEU A 633 -0.60 18.69 -19.12
CA LEU A 633 0.38 19.09 -20.13
C LEU A 633 0.95 20.50 -19.84
N GLY A 634 0.10 21.44 -19.44
CA GLY A 634 0.52 22.78 -19.02
C GLY A 634 1.43 22.77 -17.81
N THR A 635 1.18 21.88 -16.84
CA THR A 635 2.07 21.67 -15.69
C THR A 635 3.44 21.17 -16.13
N LEU A 636 3.49 20.22 -17.08
CA LEU A 636 4.76 19.75 -17.65
C LEU A 636 5.52 20.89 -18.35
N ALA A 637 4.83 21.68 -19.18
CA ALA A 637 5.42 22.84 -19.85
C ALA A 637 5.96 23.85 -18.82
N ALA A 638 5.20 24.15 -17.76
CA ALA A 638 5.61 25.04 -16.68
C ALA A 638 6.85 24.52 -15.91
N LEU A 639 6.95 23.21 -15.69
CA LEU A 639 8.10 22.60 -15.02
C LEU A 639 9.36 22.63 -15.89
N LEU A 640 9.24 22.41 -17.20
CA LEU A 640 10.34 22.47 -18.15
C LEU A 640 10.89 23.89 -18.32
N ALA A 641 10.00 24.89 -18.47
CA ALA A 641 10.39 26.26 -18.80
C ALA A 641 10.55 27.19 -17.58
N GLY A 642 9.75 27.01 -16.52
CA GLY A 642 9.68 27.93 -15.38
C GLY A 642 10.91 27.92 -14.46
N GLY A 643 11.85 26.98 -14.66
CA GLY A 643 13.13 26.94 -13.95
C GLY A 643 14.15 27.97 -14.44
N LEU A 644 13.96 28.54 -15.64
CA LEU A 644 14.89 29.48 -16.27
C LEU A 644 14.55 30.96 -16.00
N GLY A 645 13.38 31.21 -15.41
CA GLY A 645 12.86 32.55 -15.17
C GLY A 645 13.55 33.30 -14.03
N ARG A 646 13.58 34.64 -14.12
CA ARG A 646 14.06 35.51 -13.02
C ARG A 646 12.92 35.74 -12.04
N THR A 647 13.24 35.86 -10.74
CA THR A 647 12.26 36.28 -9.72
C THR A 647 11.80 37.71 -10.02
N GLY A 648 10.63 37.83 -10.63
CA GLY A 648 9.98 39.11 -10.92
C GLY A 648 9.51 39.83 -9.63
N ARG A 649 9.22 41.13 -9.75
CA ARG A 649 8.64 41.91 -8.66
C ARG A 649 7.21 41.43 -8.38
N TYR A 650 6.96 40.93 -7.18
CA TYR A 650 5.63 40.61 -6.71
C TYR A 650 4.94 41.85 -6.14
N VAL A 651 3.65 42.01 -6.45
CA VAL A 651 2.83 43.06 -5.84
C VAL A 651 1.94 42.41 -4.78
N ARG A 652 1.96 42.98 -3.57
CA ARG A 652 1.04 42.59 -2.50
C ARG A 652 -0.39 42.85 -2.99
N SER A 653 -1.21 41.82 -3.02
CA SER A 653 -2.59 41.94 -3.48
C SER A 653 -3.52 41.02 -2.69
N ARG A 654 -4.84 41.26 -2.79
CA ARG A 654 -5.82 40.40 -2.13
C ARG A 654 -5.92 39.07 -2.88
N PRO A 655 -5.83 37.91 -2.18
CA PRO A 655 -5.82 36.58 -2.80
C PRO A 655 -7.12 36.16 -3.51
N ILE A 656 -8.17 36.99 -3.48
CA ILE A 656 -9.52 36.68 -3.99
C ILE A 656 -9.48 36.32 -5.48
N TRP A 657 -8.67 37.01 -6.28
CA TRP A 657 -8.56 36.74 -7.72
C TRP A 657 -7.98 35.36 -8.02
N ALA A 658 -6.94 34.94 -7.28
CA ALA A 658 -6.34 33.62 -7.45
C ALA A 658 -7.33 32.50 -7.09
N ALA A 659 -8.09 32.69 -6.00
CA ALA A 659 -9.15 31.75 -5.61
C ALA A 659 -10.27 31.68 -6.66
N GLY A 660 -10.69 32.82 -7.22
CA GLY A 660 -11.69 32.86 -8.29
C GLY A 660 -11.25 32.12 -9.56
N ILE A 661 -10.00 32.28 -9.99
CA ILE A 661 -9.43 31.56 -11.15
C ILE A 661 -9.42 30.04 -10.91
N ALA A 662 -9.03 29.61 -9.70
CA ALA A 662 -9.03 28.20 -9.35
C ALA A 662 -10.46 27.63 -9.31
N ALA A 663 -11.40 28.35 -8.70
CA ALA A 663 -12.81 27.96 -8.65
C ALA A 663 -13.43 27.83 -10.05
N LEU A 664 -13.12 28.78 -10.95
CA LEU A 664 -13.55 28.71 -12.34
C LEU A 664 -13.00 27.47 -13.04
N GLY A 665 -11.72 27.12 -12.85
CA GLY A 665 -11.16 25.92 -13.46
C GLY A 665 -11.76 24.62 -12.92
N VAL A 666 -12.10 24.57 -11.64
CA VAL A 666 -12.84 23.43 -11.07
C VAL A 666 -14.27 23.36 -11.63
N ALA A 667 -14.95 24.50 -11.79
CA ALA A 667 -16.26 24.56 -12.44
C ALA A 667 -16.20 24.04 -13.89
N VAL A 668 -15.20 24.46 -14.67
CA VAL A 668 -14.98 23.96 -16.05
C VAL A 668 -14.64 22.47 -16.08
N ALA A 669 -13.98 21.92 -15.06
CA ALA A 669 -13.71 20.47 -14.98
C ALA A 669 -14.91 19.63 -14.52
N THR A 670 -15.88 20.25 -13.84
CA THR A 670 -17.07 19.57 -13.31
C THR A 670 -18.24 19.62 -14.27
N TRP A 671 -18.30 20.61 -15.16
CA TRP A 671 -19.32 20.73 -16.19
C TRP A 671 -18.73 20.47 -17.57
N TRP A 672 -19.39 19.64 -18.40
CA TRP A 672 -19.00 19.42 -19.79
C TRP A 672 -20.22 19.21 -20.69
N PRO A 673 -20.15 19.62 -21.97
CA PRO A 673 -21.16 19.27 -22.96
C PRO A 673 -21.13 17.75 -23.23
N PRO A 674 -22.29 17.07 -23.33
CA PRO A 674 -22.35 15.66 -23.69
C PRO A 674 -21.71 15.40 -25.07
N ALA A 675 -21.10 14.23 -25.26
CA ALA A 675 -20.72 13.77 -26.58
C ALA A 675 -21.99 13.29 -27.31
N GLY A 676 -22.16 13.68 -28.57
CA GLY A 676 -23.28 13.19 -29.36
C GLY A 676 -23.20 11.68 -29.61
N SER A 677 -24.32 11.04 -29.90
CA SER A 677 -24.36 9.58 -30.13
C SER A 677 -23.51 9.13 -31.32
N SER A 678 -23.20 10.03 -32.25
CA SER A 678 -22.31 9.83 -33.39
C SER A 678 -20.83 10.10 -33.09
N ALA A 679 -20.49 10.60 -31.90
CA ALA A 679 -19.12 10.91 -31.53
C ALA A 679 -18.30 9.61 -31.46
N MET A 680 -17.09 9.65 -32.04
CA MET A 680 -16.17 8.51 -31.97
C MET A 680 -15.84 8.19 -30.51
N THR A 681 -16.19 6.99 -30.07
CA THR A 681 -16.01 6.56 -28.68
C THR A 681 -14.59 6.02 -28.46
N LEU A 682 -14.08 6.19 -27.24
CA LEU A 682 -12.83 5.57 -26.78
C LEU A 682 -13.08 4.26 -26.03
N GLN A 683 -14.29 3.69 -26.16
CA GLN A 683 -14.60 2.41 -25.55
C GLN A 683 -14.14 1.33 -26.51
N PRO A 684 -13.24 0.43 -26.09
CA PRO A 684 -12.96 -0.75 -26.90
C PRO A 684 -14.26 -1.54 -27.05
N PRO A 685 -14.45 -2.27 -28.17
CA PRO A 685 -15.56 -3.21 -28.27
C PRO A 685 -15.53 -4.12 -27.05
N THR A 686 -16.71 -4.45 -26.52
CA THR A 686 -16.81 -5.43 -25.43
C THR A 686 -16.00 -6.65 -25.85
N PRO A 687 -14.97 -7.06 -25.08
CA PRO A 687 -14.14 -8.18 -25.48
C PRO A 687 -15.07 -9.35 -25.80
N ALA A 688 -14.90 -9.95 -26.98
CA ALA A 688 -15.62 -11.16 -27.36
C ALA A 688 -15.49 -12.14 -26.19
N GLY A 689 -16.63 -12.57 -25.64
CA GLY A 689 -16.75 -13.17 -24.30
C GLY A 689 -15.53 -14.01 -23.97
N ALA A 690 -14.76 -13.53 -23.00
CA ALA A 690 -13.46 -14.13 -22.75
C ALA A 690 -13.65 -15.59 -22.32
N ALA A 691 -12.97 -16.48 -23.03
CA ALA A 691 -13.15 -17.91 -22.84
C ALA A 691 -12.57 -18.29 -21.47
N VAL A 692 -13.44 -18.76 -20.58
CA VAL A 692 -13.02 -19.42 -19.34
C VAL A 692 -12.00 -20.50 -19.71
N ASN A 693 -10.84 -20.49 -19.07
CA ASN A 693 -9.87 -21.57 -19.25
C ASN A 693 -10.46 -22.81 -18.60
N THR A 694 -11.04 -23.67 -19.42
CA THR A 694 -11.83 -24.81 -18.97
C THR A 694 -11.02 -25.77 -18.10
N ASP A 695 -9.73 -25.98 -18.39
CA ASP A 695 -8.88 -26.88 -17.60
C ASP A 695 -8.64 -26.33 -16.18
N GLU A 696 -8.39 -25.04 -16.03
CA GLU A 696 -8.26 -24.40 -14.72
C GLU A 696 -9.61 -24.33 -13.98
N ALA A 697 -10.71 -24.12 -14.71
CA ALA A 697 -12.06 -24.16 -14.14
C ALA A 697 -12.39 -25.55 -13.60
N ILE A 698 -12.01 -26.61 -14.32
CA ILE A 698 -12.15 -27.99 -13.85
C ILE A 698 -11.30 -28.21 -12.60
N ALA A 699 -10.05 -27.76 -12.58
CA ALA A 699 -9.22 -27.88 -11.38
C ALA A 699 -9.88 -27.20 -10.16
N ILE A 700 -10.44 -25.99 -10.34
CA ILE A 700 -11.22 -25.30 -9.32
C ILE A 700 -12.46 -26.11 -8.92
N TRP A 701 -13.17 -26.72 -9.88
CA TRP A 701 -14.33 -27.57 -9.61
C TRP A 701 -13.99 -28.79 -8.75
N VAL A 702 -12.91 -29.49 -9.11
CA VAL A 702 -12.43 -30.67 -8.37
C VAL A 702 -12.07 -30.29 -6.94
N TYR A 703 -11.31 -29.20 -6.74
CA TYR A 703 -10.95 -28.69 -5.42
C TYR A 703 -12.15 -28.09 -4.66
N GLY A 704 -13.15 -27.55 -5.35
CA GLY A 704 -14.34 -26.93 -4.75
C GLY A 704 -15.38 -27.92 -4.20
N GLY A 705 -15.03 -29.21 -4.10
CA GLY A 705 -15.90 -30.28 -3.63
C GLY A 705 -16.33 -31.27 -4.72
N GLY A 706 -15.92 -31.05 -5.98
CA GLY A 706 -16.19 -31.98 -7.07
C GLY A 706 -15.57 -33.37 -6.84
N GLN A 707 -14.34 -33.44 -6.33
CA GLN A 707 -13.71 -34.72 -6.00
C GLN A 707 -14.46 -35.46 -4.89
N ASP A 708 -14.88 -34.75 -3.85
CA ASP A 708 -15.63 -35.32 -2.73
C ASP A 708 -16.97 -35.86 -3.23
N ARG A 709 -17.61 -35.12 -4.15
CA ARG A 709 -18.87 -35.52 -4.79
C ARG A 709 -18.71 -36.81 -5.61
N VAL A 710 -17.69 -36.87 -6.47
CA VAL A 710 -17.36 -38.08 -7.26
C VAL A 710 -17.06 -39.26 -6.33
N THR A 711 -16.24 -39.05 -5.30
CA THR A 711 -15.86 -40.09 -4.34
C THR A 711 -17.06 -40.61 -3.55
N THR A 712 -17.98 -39.72 -3.15
CA THR A 712 -19.21 -40.09 -2.43
C THR A 712 -20.11 -40.98 -3.30
N VAL A 713 -20.25 -40.64 -4.59
CA VAL A 713 -21.01 -41.47 -5.54
C VAL A 713 -20.35 -42.85 -5.72
N ILE A 714 -19.02 -42.90 -5.87
CA ILE A 714 -18.27 -44.17 -5.98
C ILE A 714 -18.47 -45.03 -4.72
N GLN A 715 -18.29 -44.46 -3.53
CA GLN A 715 -18.44 -45.20 -2.26
C GLN A 715 -19.87 -45.69 -2.05
N ALA A 716 -20.88 -44.90 -2.42
CA ALA A 716 -22.28 -45.32 -2.34
C ALA A 716 -22.57 -46.47 -3.31
N ASN A 717 -22.02 -46.40 -4.53
CA ASN A 717 -22.12 -47.46 -5.52
C ASN A 717 -21.40 -48.74 -5.05
N ASP A 718 -20.22 -48.63 -4.44
CA ASP A 718 -19.46 -49.77 -3.93
C ASP A 718 -20.21 -50.58 -2.87
N LYS A 719 -21.09 -49.94 -2.08
CA LYS A 719 -21.97 -50.63 -1.12
C LYS A 719 -22.97 -51.56 -1.82
N VAL A 720 -23.53 -51.13 -2.96
CA VAL A 720 -24.39 -51.99 -3.79
C VAL A 720 -23.60 -53.23 -4.22
N PHE A 721 -22.42 -53.03 -4.80
CA PHE A 721 -21.59 -54.13 -5.29
C PHE A 721 -20.99 -54.99 -4.18
N ALA A 722 -20.83 -54.48 -2.96
CA ALA A 722 -20.47 -55.29 -1.81
C ALA A 722 -21.58 -56.30 -1.48
N GLY A 723 -22.84 -55.88 -1.51
CA GLY A 723 -23.98 -56.79 -1.37
C GLY A 723 -24.03 -57.83 -2.50
N VAL A 724 -23.78 -57.40 -3.75
CA VAL A 724 -23.73 -58.31 -4.91
C VAL A 724 -22.64 -59.37 -4.73
N ARG A 725 -21.42 -58.97 -4.34
CA ARG A 725 -20.31 -59.89 -4.09
C ARG A 725 -20.58 -60.84 -2.93
N ALA A 726 -21.33 -60.41 -1.92
CA ALA A 726 -21.73 -61.24 -0.80
C ALA A 726 -22.93 -62.16 -1.12
N ALA A 727 -23.55 -62.00 -2.30
CA ALA A 727 -24.80 -62.65 -2.66
C ALA A 727 -25.91 -62.45 -1.60
N ASP A 728 -25.99 -61.25 -1.01
CA ASP A 728 -26.95 -60.90 0.04
C ASP A 728 -27.98 -59.90 -0.51
N PRO A 729 -29.22 -60.36 -0.83
CA PRO A 729 -30.30 -59.50 -1.34
C PRO A 729 -30.61 -58.31 -0.44
N ALA A 730 -30.55 -58.48 0.89
CA ALA A 730 -30.86 -57.42 1.83
C ALA A 730 -29.76 -56.34 1.82
N ALA A 731 -28.49 -56.75 1.75
CA ALA A 731 -27.37 -55.81 1.60
C ALA A 731 -27.41 -55.07 0.26
N ILE A 732 -27.81 -55.73 -0.83
CA ILE A 732 -27.98 -55.08 -2.15
C ILE A 732 -29.08 -54.01 -2.07
N ALA A 733 -30.25 -54.37 -1.55
CA ALA A 733 -31.37 -53.43 -1.39
C ALA A 733 -30.98 -52.22 -0.53
N ALA A 734 -30.31 -52.45 0.61
CA ALA A 734 -29.81 -51.38 1.48
C ALA A 734 -28.77 -50.49 0.78
N GLY A 735 -27.89 -51.07 -0.02
CA GLY A 735 -26.95 -50.31 -0.86
C GLY A 735 -27.65 -49.42 -1.88
N CYS A 736 -28.66 -49.95 -2.57
CA CYS A 736 -29.43 -49.21 -3.58
C CYS A 736 -30.28 -48.09 -2.97
N GLU A 737 -30.86 -48.35 -1.78
CA GLU A 737 -31.56 -47.34 -1.00
C GLU A 737 -30.64 -46.20 -0.58
N ALA A 738 -29.40 -46.51 -0.17
CA ALA A 738 -28.41 -45.51 0.19
C ALA A 738 -27.88 -44.72 -1.03
N LEU A 739 -27.76 -45.35 -2.20
CA LEU A 739 -27.26 -44.70 -3.42
C LEU A 739 -28.23 -43.65 -3.98
N GLY A 740 -29.53 -43.91 -3.95
CA GLY A 740 -30.55 -43.02 -4.53
C GLY A 740 -30.49 -41.56 -4.05
N PRO A 741 -30.48 -41.29 -2.73
CA PRO A 741 -30.29 -39.94 -2.20
C PRO A 741 -28.95 -39.31 -2.62
N VAL A 742 -27.87 -40.11 -2.64
CA VAL A 742 -26.54 -39.63 -3.03
C VAL A 742 -26.56 -39.12 -4.46
N VAL A 743 -27.05 -39.88 -5.45
CA VAL A 743 -27.02 -39.44 -6.86
C VAL A 743 -28.01 -38.30 -7.18
N ARG A 744 -29.07 -38.12 -6.38
CA ARG A 744 -30.06 -37.04 -6.54
C ARG A 744 -29.66 -35.71 -5.91
N GLU A 745 -28.71 -35.71 -4.97
CA GLU A 745 -28.22 -34.49 -4.37
C GLU A 745 -27.65 -33.55 -5.47
N ARG A 746 -28.13 -32.31 -5.50
CA ARG A 746 -27.69 -31.33 -6.49
C ARG A 746 -26.30 -30.81 -6.14
N PHE A 747 -25.39 -30.91 -7.08
CA PHE A 747 -24.07 -30.28 -7.05
C PHE A 747 -23.84 -29.58 -8.39
N PRO A 748 -23.19 -28.41 -8.45
CA PRO A 748 -22.92 -27.74 -9.73
C PRO A 748 -22.18 -28.66 -10.70
N ASP A 749 -22.58 -28.65 -11.97
CA ASP A 749 -21.93 -29.46 -12.99
C ASP A 749 -20.49 -28.98 -13.26
N PRO A 750 -19.60 -29.87 -13.71
CA PRO A 750 -18.28 -29.49 -14.23
C PRO A 750 -18.41 -28.37 -15.28
N PRO A 751 -17.50 -27.38 -15.31
CA PRO A 751 -17.58 -26.25 -16.24
C PRO A 751 -17.33 -26.64 -17.71
N ASP A 752 -16.76 -27.82 -17.96
CA ASP A 752 -16.60 -28.38 -19.30
C ASP A 752 -17.87 -29.12 -19.74
N ALA A 753 -18.40 -28.78 -20.91
CA ALA A 753 -19.66 -29.33 -21.41
C ALA A 753 -19.59 -30.85 -21.65
N GLN A 754 -18.45 -31.39 -22.07
CA GLN A 754 -18.28 -32.83 -22.32
C GLN A 754 -18.18 -33.61 -21.00
N ILE A 755 -17.41 -33.10 -20.04
CA ILE A 755 -17.32 -33.69 -18.69
C ILE A 755 -18.68 -33.59 -17.99
N ALA A 756 -19.38 -32.47 -18.09
CA ALA A 756 -20.72 -32.28 -17.54
C ALA A 756 -21.74 -33.26 -18.13
N ALA A 757 -21.70 -33.50 -19.45
CA ALA A 757 -22.59 -34.44 -20.11
C ALA A 757 -22.37 -35.88 -19.61
N THR A 758 -21.11 -36.34 -19.56
CA THR A 758 -20.77 -37.68 -19.05
C THR A 758 -21.10 -37.85 -17.57
N TRP A 759 -20.85 -36.81 -16.76
CA TRP A 759 -21.20 -36.78 -15.34
C TRP A 759 -22.71 -36.89 -15.12
N THR A 760 -23.49 -36.08 -15.83
CA THR A 760 -24.96 -36.08 -15.75
C THR A 760 -25.54 -37.42 -16.18
N GLU A 761 -25.00 -38.02 -17.24
CA GLU A 761 -25.41 -39.34 -17.71
C GLU A 761 -25.08 -40.43 -16.69
N ALA A 762 -23.90 -40.37 -16.07
CA ALA A 762 -23.52 -41.30 -15.01
C ALA A 762 -24.50 -41.26 -13.84
N LEU A 763 -24.83 -40.06 -13.34
CA LEU A 763 -25.79 -39.89 -12.23
C LEU A 763 -27.19 -40.41 -12.59
N ARG A 764 -27.68 -40.09 -13.80
CA ARG A 764 -29.00 -40.54 -14.28
C ARG A 764 -29.10 -42.06 -14.40
N ALA A 765 -28.07 -42.69 -14.96
CA ALA A 765 -28.02 -44.14 -15.12
C ALA A 765 -27.91 -44.84 -13.76
N LEU A 766 -27.08 -44.34 -12.84
CA LEU A 766 -26.99 -44.87 -11.47
C LEU A 766 -28.30 -44.70 -10.68
N GLU A 767 -29.01 -43.58 -10.84
CA GLU A 767 -30.33 -43.40 -10.21
C GLU A 767 -31.35 -44.41 -10.74
N SER A 768 -31.38 -44.60 -12.05
CA SER A 768 -32.28 -45.56 -12.71
C SER A 768 -31.96 -46.99 -12.27
N GLY A 769 -30.67 -47.35 -12.22
CA GLY A 769 -30.19 -48.64 -11.71
C GLY A 769 -30.58 -48.87 -10.25
N ALA A 770 -30.38 -47.88 -9.37
CA ALA A 770 -30.80 -47.97 -7.96
C ALA A 770 -32.31 -48.15 -7.81
N ARG A 771 -33.12 -47.48 -8.64
CA ARG A 771 -34.59 -47.64 -8.62
C ARG A 771 -35.01 -49.04 -9.04
N SER A 772 -34.49 -49.55 -10.16
CA SER A 772 -34.77 -50.93 -10.60
C SER A 772 -34.27 -51.96 -9.59
N CYS A 773 -33.12 -51.73 -8.96
CA CYS A 773 -32.59 -52.58 -7.90
C CYS A 773 -33.52 -52.70 -6.69
N LEU A 774 -34.13 -51.59 -6.25
CA LEU A 774 -35.11 -51.64 -5.17
C LEU A 774 -36.35 -52.45 -5.55
N VAL A 775 -36.82 -52.32 -6.80
CA VAL A 775 -37.95 -53.13 -7.30
C VAL A 775 -37.60 -54.62 -7.24
N VAL A 776 -36.41 -55.01 -7.69
CA VAL A 776 -35.98 -56.41 -7.72
C VAL A 776 -35.73 -56.98 -6.32
N PHE A 777 -34.91 -56.32 -5.50
CA PHE A 777 -34.40 -56.91 -4.26
C PHE A 777 -35.21 -56.57 -3.01
N ARG A 778 -35.90 -55.42 -2.96
CA ARG A 778 -36.76 -55.04 -1.83
C ARG A 778 -38.20 -55.46 -2.08
N ASP A 779 -38.70 -55.18 -3.28
CA ASP A 779 -40.13 -55.35 -3.61
C ASP A 779 -40.43 -56.70 -4.30
N SER A 780 -39.40 -57.55 -4.48
CA SER A 780 -39.49 -58.88 -5.13
C SER A 780 -40.06 -58.86 -6.55
N GLY A 781 -39.83 -57.76 -7.29
CA GLY A 781 -40.20 -57.64 -8.70
C GLY A 781 -39.30 -58.45 -9.64
N THR A 782 -39.76 -58.67 -10.86
CA THR A 782 -38.97 -59.34 -11.91
C THR A 782 -37.88 -58.42 -12.47
N ASP A 783 -36.64 -58.89 -12.55
CA ASP A 783 -35.57 -58.19 -13.27
C ASP A 783 -35.80 -58.29 -14.78
N ASP A 784 -36.12 -57.17 -15.42
CA ASP A 784 -36.25 -57.05 -16.88
C ASP A 784 -34.89 -56.80 -17.58
N GLY A 785 -33.79 -56.88 -16.83
CA GLY A 785 -32.43 -56.60 -17.27
C GLY A 785 -32.07 -55.11 -17.25
N SER A 786 -33.01 -54.21 -16.92
CA SER A 786 -32.76 -52.77 -16.85
C SER A 786 -31.79 -52.41 -15.72
N MET A 787 -31.88 -53.10 -14.57
CA MET A 787 -31.03 -52.83 -13.41
C MET A 787 -29.54 -52.95 -13.76
N THR A 788 -29.14 -54.13 -14.26
CA THR A 788 -27.74 -54.41 -14.60
C THR A 788 -27.25 -53.48 -15.71
N LYS A 789 -28.08 -53.25 -16.73
CA LYS A 789 -27.76 -52.37 -17.85
C LYS A 789 -27.48 -50.93 -17.40
N GLU A 790 -28.34 -50.37 -16.55
CA GLU A 790 -28.21 -48.98 -16.10
C GLU A 790 -27.04 -48.80 -15.11
N PHE A 791 -26.77 -49.78 -14.23
CA PHE A 791 -25.57 -49.73 -13.37
C PHE A 791 -24.27 -49.76 -14.17
N LEU A 792 -24.14 -50.70 -15.12
CA LEU A 792 -22.94 -50.79 -15.97
C LEU A 792 -22.73 -49.50 -16.77
N ARG A 793 -23.81 -48.97 -17.35
CA ARG A 793 -23.79 -47.69 -18.05
C ARG A 793 -23.33 -46.54 -17.15
N GLY A 794 -23.87 -46.46 -15.93
CA GLY A 794 -23.49 -45.45 -14.95
C GLY A 794 -22.00 -45.52 -14.57
N ILE A 795 -21.49 -46.72 -14.32
CA ILE A 795 -20.08 -46.96 -13.98
C ILE A 795 -19.15 -46.60 -15.14
N ASP A 796 -19.50 -46.97 -16.36
CA ASP A 796 -18.67 -46.68 -17.54
C ASP A 796 -18.61 -45.17 -17.81
N GLN A 797 -19.73 -44.46 -17.70
CA GLN A 797 -19.73 -42.99 -17.79
C GLN A 797 -18.92 -42.35 -16.65
N LEU A 798 -19.02 -42.87 -15.42
CA LEU A 798 -18.25 -42.36 -14.28
C LEU A 798 -16.74 -42.52 -14.49
N LYS A 799 -16.29 -43.65 -15.07
CA LYS A 799 -14.88 -43.84 -15.45
C LYS A 799 -14.42 -42.84 -16.51
N VAL A 800 -15.27 -42.57 -17.52
CA VAL A 800 -14.98 -41.56 -18.55
C VAL A 800 -14.85 -40.17 -17.92
N THR A 801 -15.78 -39.78 -17.05
CA THR A 801 -15.72 -38.52 -16.30
C THR A 801 -14.45 -38.43 -15.45
N GLN A 802 -14.13 -39.47 -14.67
CA GLN A 802 -12.93 -39.47 -13.81
C GLN A 802 -11.64 -39.32 -14.64
N LYS A 803 -11.53 -40.04 -15.75
CA LYS A 803 -10.39 -39.93 -16.66
C LYS A 803 -10.26 -38.51 -17.22
N ALA A 804 -11.36 -37.92 -17.68
CA ALA A 804 -11.36 -36.57 -18.23
C ALA A 804 -11.01 -35.50 -17.18
N LEU A 805 -11.46 -35.67 -15.93
CA LEU A 805 -11.09 -34.79 -14.82
C LEU A 805 -9.58 -34.84 -14.55
N VAL A 806 -8.97 -36.03 -14.51
CA VAL A 806 -7.53 -36.20 -14.30
C VAL A 806 -6.73 -35.56 -15.45
N GLU A 807 -7.11 -35.83 -16.70
CA GLU A 807 -6.44 -35.25 -17.87
C GLU A 807 -6.51 -33.71 -17.89
N ALA A 808 -7.65 -33.13 -17.49
CA ALA A 808 -7.79 -31.68 -17.37
C ALA A 808 -6.93 -31.10 -16.25
N GLN A 809 -6.82 -31.78 -15.11
CA GLN A 809 -5.92 -31.36 -14.03
C GLN A 809 -4.45 -31.41 -14.45
N GLU A 810 -4.05 -32.46 -15.18
CA GLU A 810 -2.70 -32.57 -15.73
C GLU A 810 -2.40 -31.42 -16.69
N ARG A 811 -3.34 -31.09 -17.60
CA ARG A 811 -3.21 -29.94 -18.52
C ARG A 811 -3.19 -28.58 -17.81
N ALA A 812 -3.89 -28.44 -16.70
CA ALA A 812 -3.88 -27.20 -15.92
C ALA A 812 -2.54 -26.94 -15.21
N VAL A 813 -1.77 -28.02 -14.93
CA VAL A 813 -0.47 -27.93 -14.26
C VAL A 813 0.68 -27.80 -15.26
N SER A 814 0.55 -28.35 -16.47
CA SER A 814 1.52 -28.25 -17.56
C SER A 814 1.54 -26.87 -18.20
#